data_AF-A0A087SUK5-F1
#
_entry.id   AF-A0A087SUK5-F1
#
_cell.length_a   1.000
_cell.length_b   1.000
_cell.length_c   1.000
_cell.angle_alpha   90.00
_cell.angle_beta   90.00
_cell.angle_gamma   90.00
#
_symmetry.space_group_name_H-M   'P 1'
#
loop_
_entity.id
_entity.type
_entity.pdbx_description
1 polymer ?
#
loop_
_entity_poly.entity_id
_entity_poly.type
_entity_poly.pdbx_seq_one_letter_code
_entity_poly.pdbx_strand_id
1 'polypeptide(L)'
;MVTVRSSKGELTTQNVGIGDMAIYTLWSNLTNDGYADYVLAVSTARFKGIARLEACSARLWNYKGSFDIPYLNTTFIDPDIEDDVFVFRFNRIHVTGQRTPAIYNDSMIYIHLVMKVSAISVNKEGINITPKVKIGTQGKPEQDVSVPQLTISAKSDYEAPAMVVENGVAWSDLYVGGAVVLNITMSVPKGQGYADVFMEASGENNPPLPAVHICRTELSEVGRNVPCLRMHQDEVNSNFTKYSKTDPKNRLKPDMTSIMLGDVGALPVEGKNFATVSVVVELPEGVTIKEGEQYPISSGLLISTNTIWSAMANYTMKKSAPPDLEKADRPTAEAHYNADEKIVPGHLAEVEIWVNTKIQTISAYTIEVEGTTRDISLCGLKVKSFGRNLPCIDLSTEPYYHPHDNPLDGNKIAGLKFSALSNVGFRSNVEHDRLVVIALVRIGPSCKKSETELKWRVVYGGGKEEGNVKIQVDLEADASDMSISAKKPKALAFKPAYQNKAIALGSPVVVDLEVSLEPGSLAPVIVQMKNVDAGKKYPYDMCLGGIWFRGRNYPCFSPVQVESNFSSSHPENAHNDSAAFNLGLVCNTFVDSRDEENKVTVRMAMRPVHDGSYKVRDTFSVEGRAIVGSYDETINTLKFKIAAEPEQVETKDNASVKLVNPEPIPIRIHQRIWVPFNITIPIDAIVKVSVEAKSIQQKSRAIITVHDLKLVSGGINIPCPMLYPQPKVQKIASGSTTQTDIITADIGYFTNLGLSHKMNMAEEGDDDLTIEVEVEMSDHPLTDHKKVFNLTFKAEVERSKIEVQQPMEVIRDGTERADLDVKVLVDNKKAYQSGDHINVTVTVVHTAQSTAEPINATIRLYLPPYVVYDSSIYNNATVDGTVKFNPEFGGLD
;
A
#
# COMPACT_ATOMS: atom_id res chain seq x y z
N MET A 1 31.67 -67.87 4.92
CA MET A 1 31.65 -66.41 4.62
C MET A 1 31.65 -66.28 3.11
N VAL A 2 30.60 -65.68 2.54
CA VAL A 2 30.47 -65.59 1.08
C VAL A 2 31.62 -64.75 0.53
N THR A 3 32.30 -65.24 -0.50
CA THR A 3 33.40 -64.54 -1.19
C THR A 3 33.16 -64.54 -2.69
N VAL A 4 33.75 -63.58 -3.41
CA VAL A 4 33.72 -63.55 -4.87
C VAL A 4 34.94 -64.30 -5.41
N ARG A 5 34.75 -65.27 -6.33
CA ARG A 5 35.83 -66.12 -6.84
C ARG A 5 36.29 -65.76 -8.26
N SER A 6 35.36 -65.37 -9.12
CA SER A 6 35.67 -65.01 -10.50
C SER A 6 34.70 -63.96 -11.00
N SER A 7 35.22 -62.97 -11.71
CA SER A 7 34.41 -61.94 -12.36
C SER A 7 34.96 -61.53 -13.71
N LYS A 8 34.04 -61.30 -14.65
CA LYS A 8 34.34 -60.83 -16.00
C LYS A 8 33.25 -59.85 -16.41
N GLY A 9 33.62 -58.73 -17.00
CA GLY A 9 32.68 -57.81 -17.62
C GLY A 9 32.56 -58.01 -19.12
N GLU A 10 31.38 -57.76 -19.66
CA GLU A 10 31.12 -57.67 -21.09
C GLU A 10 30.32 -56.40 -21.38
N LEU A 11 30.68 -55.67 -22.42
CA LEU A 11 29.92 -54.52 -22.89
C LEU A 11 28.78 -55.05 -23.76
N THR A 12 27.55 -54.84 -23.29
CA THR A 12 26.34 -55.38 -23.91
C THR A 12 25.80 -54.49 -25.04
N THR A 13 26.09 -53.20 -24.99
CA THR A 13 25.67 -52.20 -25.98
C THR A 13 26.77 -51.94 -26.99
N GLN A 14 26.51 -52.19 -28.28
CA GLN A 14 27.41 -51.85 -29.39
C GLN A 14 27.04 -50.47 -29.94
N ASN A 15 28.03 -49.66 -30.34
CA ASN A 15 27.88 -48.30 -30.88
C ASN A 15 27.20 -47.31 -29.91
N VAL A 16 27.94 -46.82 -28.91
CA VAL A 16 27.45 -45.84 -27.93
C VAL A 16 28.01 -44.46 -28.27
N GLY A 17 27.13 -43.51 -28.57
CA GLY A 17 27.48 -42.11 -28.78
C GLY A 17 27.48 -41.30 -27.48
N ILE A 18 27.72 -40.00 -27.61
CA ILE A 18 27.62 -39.05 -26.48
C ILE A 18 26.15 -38.89 -26.07
N GLY A 19 25.88 -38.90 -24.76
CA GLY A 19 24.54 -38.89 -24.17
C GLY A 19 23.90 -40.27 -24.04
N ASP A 20 24.36 -41.28 -24.79
CA ASP A 20 23.80 -42.62 -24.77
C ASP A 20 24.20 -43.42 -23.51
N MET A 21 23.46 -44.50 -23.28
CA MET A 21 23.66 -45.42 -22.15
C MET A 21 24.53 -46.61 -22.58
N ALA A 22 25.67 -46.79 -21.94
CA ALA A 22 26.48 -48.00 -21.99
C ALA A 22 26.04 -48.98 -20.90
N ILE A 23 25.81 -50.24 -21.27
CA ILE A 23 25.46 -51.30 -20.31
C ILE A 23 26.59 -52.32 -20.24
N TYR A 24 27.13 -52.48 -19.05
CA TYR A 24 28.09 -53.54 -18.73
C TYR A 24 27.38 -54.66 -18.00
N THR A 25 27.52 -55.88 -18.52
CA THR A 25 27.11 -57.10 -17.81
C THR A 25 28.32 -57.67 -17.09
N LEU A 26 28.30 -57.63 -15.77
CA LEU A 26 29.38 -58.09 -14.91
C LEU A 26 29.00 -59.44 -14.31
N TRP A 27 29.70 -60.48 -14.69
CA TRP A 27 29.52 -61.82 -14.15
C TRP A 27 30.24 -61.93 -12.82
N SER A 28 29.59 -62.47 -11.79
CA SER A 28 30.17 -62.69 -10.47
C SER A 28 29.78 -64.07 -9.95
N ASN A 29 30.78 -64.89 -9.65
CA ASN A 29 30.57 -66.19 -9.04
C ASN A 29 30.78 -66.09 -7.52
N LEU A 30 29.71 -66.30 -6.76
CA LEU A 30 29.74 -66.29 -5.30
C LEU A 30 30.10 -67.69 -4.79
N THR A 31 30.96 -67.76 -3.76
CA THR A 31 31.34 -69.03 -3.14
C THR A 31 31.11 -68.99 -1.64
N ASN A 32 30.94 -70.19 -1.07
CA ASN A 32 30.58 -70.44 0.33
C ASN A 32 29.13 -70.05 0.66
N ASP A 33 28.55 -70.80 1.58
CA ASP A 33 27.20 -70.60 2.10
C ASP A 33 27.14 -69.44 3.12
N GLY A 34 25.99 -68.77 3.16
CA GLY A 34 25.68 -67.71 4.11
C GLY A 34 25.22 -66.40 3.47
N TYR A 35 25.19 -65.35 4.30
CA TYR A 35 24.76 -64.02 3.90
C TYR A 35 25.96 -63.09 3.67
N ALA A 36 25.88 -62.20 2.69
CA ALA A 36 26.86 -61.13 2.51
C ALA A 36 26.25 -59.86 1.92
N ASP A 37 26.73 -58.71 2.37
CA ASP A 37 26.39 -57.42 1.79
C ASP A 37 27.25 -57.19 0.55
N TYR A 38 26.60 -57.12 -0.62
CA TYR A 38 27.27 -57.06 -1.90
C TYR A 38 27.43 -55.60 -2.36
N VAL A 39 28.65 -55.24 -2.72
CA VAL A 39 29.01 -53.86 -3.11
C VAL A 39 29.75 -53.85 -4.44
N LEU A 40 29.42 -52.86 -5.26
CA LEU A 40 30.08 -52.55 -6.53
C LEU A 40 30.60 -51.10 -6.45
N ALA A 41 31.88 -50.90 -6.72
CA ALA A 41 32.49 -49.58 -6.83
C ALA A 41 32.99 -49.36 -8.26
N VAL A 42 32.68 -48.19 -8.81
CA VAL A 42 33.01 -47.82 -10.19
C VAL A 42 33.75 -46.49 -10.18
N SER A 43 34.99 -46.50 -10.67
CA SER A 43 35.80 -45.29 -10.87
C SER A 43 35.97 -45.05 -12.36
N THR A 44 35.80 -43.80 -12.79
CA THR A 44 35.84 -43.44 -14.21
C THR A 44 36.85 -42.33 -14.47
N ALA A 45 37.35 -42.24 -15.71
CA ALA A 45 38.26 -41.18 -16.10
C ALA A 45 37.52 -39.83 -16.09
N ARG A 46 38.14 -38.80 -15.50
CA ARG A 46 37.59 -37.45 -15.41
C ARG A 46 38.33 -36.49 -16.32
N PHE A 47 37.64 -35.52 -16.89
CA PHE A 47 38.23 -34.40 -17.62
C PHE A 47 37.75 -33.10 -16.97
N LYS A 48 38.69 -32.30 -16.45
CA LYS A 48 38.39 -31.08 -15.69
C LYS A 48 37.38 -31.30 -14.55
N GLY A 49 37.52 -32.40 -13.81
CA GLY A 49 36.66 -32.76 -12.68
C GLY A 49 35.37 -33.50 -13.05
N ILE A 50 34.92 -33.45 -14.31
CA ILE A 50 33.68 -34.10 -14.77
C ILE A 50 34.00 -35.53 -15.25
N ALA A 51 33.19 -36.50 -14.82
CA ALA A 51 33.30 -37.90 -15.23
C ALA A 51 33.01 -38.05 -16.72
N ARG A 52 33.87 -38.77 -17.46
CA ARG A 52 33.63 -39.10 -18.88
C ARG A 52 32.60 -40.22 -19.05
N LEU A 53 32.52 -41.10 -18.06
CA LEU A 53 31.45 -42.07 -17.90
C LEU A 53 30.84 -41.88 -16.51
N GLU A 54 29.54 -41.77 -16.43
CA GLU A 54 28.82 -41.63 -15.17
C GLU A 54 28.05 -42.92 -14.89
N ALA A 55 28.35 -43.57 -13.76
CA ALA A 55 27.60 -44.77 -13.38
C ALA A 55 26.30 -44.31 -12.72
N CYS A 56 25.16 -44.54 -13.38
CA CYS A 56 23.89 -43.97 -12.94
C CYS A 56 23.02 -44.97 -12.18
N SER A 57 23.13 -46.25 -12.51
CA SER A 57 22.33 -47.28 -11.87
C SER A 57 22.95 -48.65 -12.05
N ALA A 58 22.63 -49.57 -11.15
CA ALA A 58 22.97 -50.97 -11.31
C ALA A 58 21.87 -51.89 -10.77
N ARG A 59 21.78 -53.11 -11.30
CA ARG A 59 20.84 -54.14 -10.80
C ARG A 59 21.45 -55.53 -10.84
N LEU A 60 21.04 -56.39 -9.91
CA LEU A 60 21.41 -57.80 -9.91
C LEU A 60 20.41 -58.64 -10.69
N TRP A 61 20.91 -59.71 -11.29
CA TRP A 61 20.11 -60.74 -11.93
C TRP A 61 20.62 -62.11 -11.57
N ASN A 62 19.69 -63.06 -11.53
CA ASN A 62 20.02 -64.45 -11.36
C ASN A 62 20.41 -65.08 -12.70
N TYR A 63 21.52 -65.83 -12.73
CA TYR A 63 21.86 -66.63 -13.89
C TYR A 63 20.87 -67.78 -14.05
N LYS A 64 20.53 -68.11 -15.31
CA LYS A 64 19.63 -69.21 -15.66
C LYS A 64 20.34 -70.54 -15.37
N GLY A 65 20.30 -70.96 -14.10
CA GLY A 65 21.04 -72.11 -13.58
C GLY A 65 21.54 -71.94 -12.14
N SER A 66 21.44 -70.74 -11.56
CA SER A 66 21.93 -70.46 -10.21
C SER A 66 20.98 -70.94 -9.12
N PHE A 67 21.11 -72.21 -8.81
CA PHE A 67 20.31 -72.91 -7.81
C PHE A 67 20.59 -72.44 -6.37
N ASP A 68 21.82 -72.04 -6.08
CA ASP A 68 22.24 -71.71 -4.72
C ASP A 68 21.82 -70.29 -4.29
N ILE A 69 21.24 -69.49 -5.18
CA ILE A 69 20.82 -68.10 -4.90
C ILE A 69 19.30 -68.01 -5.03
N PRO A 70 18.55 -68.27 -3.94
CA PRO A 70 17.09 -68.38 -4.00
C PRO A 70 16.39 -67.04 -4.19
N TYR A 71 17.04 -65.93 -3.81
CA TYR A 71 16.47 -64.59 -3.89
C TYR A 71 17.54 -63.53 -4.16
N LEU A 72 17.25 -62.63 -5.10
CA LEU A 72 18.02 -61.43 -5.40
C LEU A 72 17.06 -60.26 -5.53
N ASN A 73 17.45 -59.11 -5.00
CA ASN A 73 16.77 -57.88 -5.34
C ASN A 73 17.14 -57.46 -6.77
N THR A 74 16.21 -57.58 -7.71
CA THR A 74 16.43 -57.25 -9.12
C THR A 74 16.08 -55.80 -9.47
N THR A 75 15.77 -54.96 -8.47
CA THR A 75 15.52 -53.54 -8.70
C THR A 75 16.80 -52.80 -9.04
N PHE A 76 16.68 -51.82 -9.93
CA PHE A 76 17.74 -50.83 -10.16
C PHE A 76 17.95 -50.00 -8.90
N ILE A 77 19.20 -49.92 -8.46
CA ILE A 77 19.65 -49.05 -7.36
C ILE A 77 20.51 -47.92 -7.93
N ASP A 78 20.45 -46.77 -7.26
CA ASP A 78 21.28 -45.61 -7.57
C ASP A 78 22.57 -45.69 -6.71
N PRO A 79 23.69 -45.12 -7.17
CA PRO A 79 24.94 -45.13 -6.42
C PRO A 79 25.00 -44.02 -5.38
N ASP A 80 25.75 -44.26 -4.31
CA ASP A 80 26.32 -43.21 -3.48
C ASP A 80 27.62 -42.72 -4.14
N ILE A 81 27.90 -41.42 -4.11
CA ILE A 81 29.15 -40.86 -4.62
C ILE A 81 30.09 -40.62 -3.43
N GLU A 82 31.14 -41.44 -3.33
CA GLU A 82 32.17 -41.39 -2.27
C GLU A 82 33.53 -41.09 -2.92
N ASP A 83 34.15 -39.95 -2.61
CA ASP A 83 35.47 -39.56 -3.13
C ASP A 83 35.62 -39.74 -4.66
N ASP A 84 34.66 -39.22 -5.42
CA ASP A 84 34.59 -39.33 -6.87
C ASP A 84 34.39 -40.76 -7.44
N VAL A 85 34.07 -41.74 -6.59
CA VAL A 85 33.75 -43.13 -6.91
C VAL A 85 32.25 -43.38 -6.74
N PHE A 86 31.63 -44.05 -7.71
CA PHE A 86 30.23 -44.46 -7.65
C PHE A 86 30.12 -45.81 -6.93
N VAL A 87 29.45 -45.85 -5.79
CA VAL A 87 29.32 -47.04 -4.93
C VAL A 87 27.87 -47.51 -4.89
N PHE A 88 27.63 -48.71 -5.39
CA PHE A 88 26.33 -49.36 -5.38
C PHE A 88 26.28 -50.42 -4.27
N ARG A 89 25.31 -50.31 -3.37
CA ARG A 89 25.12 -51.23 -2.23
C ARG A 89 23.83 -52.04 -2.46
N PHE A 90 23.97 -53.31 -2.80
CA PHE A 90 22.83 -54.17 -3.20
C PHE A 90 22.13 -54.88 -2.02
N ASN A 91 22.39 -54.43 -0.79
CA ASN A 91 21.98 -55.09 0.44
C ASN A 91 22.47 -56.56 0.50
N ARG A 92 21.85 -57.34 1.39
CA ARG A 92 22.29 -58.69 1.75
C ARG A 92 21.84 -59.74 0.74
N ILE A 93 22.80 -60.46 0.15
CA ILE A 93 22.59 -61.63 -0.70
C ILE A 93 22.73 -62.90 0.15
N HIS A 94 21.93 -63.93 -0.13
CA HIS A 94 21.99 -65.25 0.52
C HIS A 94 22.43 -66.33 -0.48
N VAL A 95 23.47 -67.09 -0.12
CA VAL A 95 23.95 -68.26 -0.87
C VAL A 95 23.71 -69.51 -0.02
N THR A 96 22.94 -70.47 -0.55
CA THR A 96 22.40 -71.61 0.21
C THR A 96 23.25 -72.88 0.16
N GLY A 97 24.21 -72.96 -0.78
CA GLY A 97 25.14 -74.10 -0.90
C GLY A 97 24.47 -75.47 -1.05
N GLN A 98 23.28 -75.51 -1.67
CA GLN A 98 22.48 -76.74 -1.79
C GLN A 98 23.07 -77.73 -2.82
N ARG A 99 23.93 -77.26 -3.73
CA ARG A 99 24.74 -78.10 -4.62
C ARG A 99 26.22 -77.76 -4.47
N THR A 100 27.08 -78.76 -4.66
CA THR A 100 28.54 -78.57 -4.59
C THR A 100 28.96 -77.53 -5.64
N PRO A 101 29.63 -76.41 -5.28
CA PRO A 101 29.99 -75.32 -6.21
C PRO A 101 30.95 -75.68 -7.37
N ALA A 102 31.19 -76.96 -7.60
CA ALA A 102 32.07 -77.47 -8.63
C ALA A 102 31.45 -77.41 -10.04
N ILE A 103 30.14 -77.19 -10.16
CA ILE A 103 29.50 -76.84 -11.44
C ILE A 103 29.44 -75.31 -11.49
N TYR A 104 30.27 -74.71 -12.35
CA TYR A 104 30.63 -73.28 -12.38
C TYR A 104 29.47 -72.25 -12.39
N ASN A 105 28.22 -72.68 -12.54
CA ASN A 105 27.06 -71.82 -12.75
C ASN A 105 26.02 -71.83 -11.61
N ASP A 106 26.16 -72.69 -10.58
CA ASP A 106 25.12 -72.88 -9.56
C ASP A 106 25.00 -71.70 -8.56
N SER A 107 26.04 -70.85 -8.46
CA SER A 107 26.09 -69.65 -7.59
C SER A 107 26.45 -68.37 -8.38
N MET A 108 26.09 -68.30 -9.66
CA MET A 108 26.44 -67.20 -10.54
C MET A 108 25.37 -66.09 -10.55
N ILE A 109 25.80 -64.84 -10.40
CA ILE A 109 24.96 -63.67 -10.63
C ILE A 109 25.56 -62.83 -11.75
N TYR A 110 24.72 -62.01 -12.38
CA TYR A 110 25.22 -60.95 -13.23
C TYR A 110 24.66 -59.60 -12.82
N ILE A 111 25.49 -58.58 -12.91
CA ILE A 111 25.16 -57.19 -12.60
C ILE A 111 24.99 -56.47 -13.93
N HIS A 112 23.87 -55.80 -14.13
CA HIS A 112 23.76 -54.81 -15.20
C HIS A 112 24.17 -53.47 -14.62
N LEU A 113 25.41 -53.05 -14.89
CA LEU A 113 25.90 -51.71 -14.58
C LEU A 113 25.54 -50.79 -15.75
N VAL A 114 24.77 -49.76 -15.46
CA VAL A 114 24.31 -48.77 -16.41
C VAL A 114 25.15 -47.51 -16.26
N MET A 115 25.82 -47.12 -17.33
CA MET A 115 26.68 -45.95 -17.38
C MET A 115 26.24 -45.01 -18.50
N LYS A 116 26.37 -43.71 -18.30
CA LYS A 116 26.12 -42.68 -19.31
C LYS A 116 27.43 -42.17 -19.88
N VAL A 117 27.46 -41.96 -21.20
CA VAL A 117 28.55 -41.22 -21.85
C VAL A 117 28.26 -39.72 -21.71
N SER A 118 29.01 -39.05 -20.85
CA SER A 118 28.82 -37.63 -20.55
C SER A 118 29.05 -36.72 -21.75
N ALA A 119 28.51 -35.50 -21.71
CA ALA A 119 28.45 -34.48 -22.75
C ALA A 119 29.72 -34.24 -23.63
N ILE A 120 29.50 -33.55 -24.77
CA ILE A 120 30.53 -33.16 -25.76
C ILE A 120 31.67 -32.33 -25.15
N SER A 121 31.39 -31.62 -24.06
CA SER A 121 32.40 -30.83 -23.35
C SER A 121 33.55 -31.67 -22.77
N VAL A 122 33.32 -32.97 -22.53
CA VAL A 122 34.29 -33.89 -21.91
C VAL A 122 34.65 -35.09 -22.78
N ASN A 123 33.84 -35.40 -23.79
CA ASN A 123 33.99 -36.53 -24.69
C ASN A 123 33.94 -36.12 -26.17
N LYS A 124 34.61 -36.90 -27.03
CA LYS A 124 34.60 -36.77 -28.49
C LYS A 124 34.54 -38.14 -29.13
N GLU A 125 34.10 -38.20 -30.37
CA GLU A 125 34.16 -39.42 -31.19
C GLU A 125 35.57 -40.02 -31.23
N GLY A 126 35.65 -41.36 -31.22
CA GLY A 126 36.89 -42.12 -31.25
C GLY A 126 37.62 -42.21 -29.91
N ILE A 127 37.15 -41.50 -28.87
CA ILE A 127 37.71 -41.63 -27.53
C ILE A 127 37.35 -42.99 -26.93
N ASN A 128 38.32 -43.52 -26.22
CA ASN A 128 38.41 -44.90 -25.83
C ASN A 128 38.48 -44.93 -24.29
N ILE A 129 37.41 -45.34 -23.60
CA ILE A 129 37.23 -45.19 -22.15
C ILE A 129 37.02 -46.56 -21.51
N THR A 130 37.75 -46.84 -20.43
CA THR A 130 37.58 -48.06 -19.65
C THR A 130 37.28 -47.70 -18.20
N PRO A 131 36.09 -48.05 -17.66
CA PRO A 131 35.81 -47.87 -16.25
C PRO A 131 36.62 -48.87 -15.41
N LYS A 132 37.07 -48.47 -14.23
CA LYS A 132 37.64 -49.39 -13.24
C LYS A 132 36.51 -49.85 -12.34
N VAL A 133 36.27 -51.16 -12.31
CA VAL A 133 35.17 -51.75 -11.58
C VAL A 133 35.71 -52.69 -10.52
N LYS A 134 35.26 -52.53 -9.28
CA LYS A 134 35.55 -53.43 -8.17
C LYS A 134 34.25 -53.96 -7.58
N ILE A 135 34.25 -55.24 -7.23
CA ILE A 135 33.14 -55.89 -6.53
C ILE A 135 33.64 -56.51 -5.23
N GLY A 136 32.74 -56.68 -4.28
CA GLY A 136 33.07 -57.40 -3.06
C GLY A 136 31.86 -57.73 -2.21
N THR A 137 32.16 -58.50 -1.18
CA THR A 137 31.21 -59.02 -0.20
C THR A 137 31.67 -58.56 1.18
N GLN A 138 30.74 -58.21 2.08
CA GLN A 138 31.00 -57.58 3.40
C GLN A 138 31.15 -56.05 3.36
N GLY A 139 30.51 -55.39 2.40
CA GLY A 139 30.48 -53.92 2.38
C GLY A 139 31.75 -53.24 1.85
N LYS A 140 32.78 -54.02 1.45
CA LYS A 140 34.03 -53.51 0.88
C LYS A 140 34.26 -54.04 -0.54
N PRO A 141 34.62 -53.18 -1.52
CA PRO A 141 34.96 -53.59 -2.87
C PRO A 141 36.42 -54.08 -2.92
N GLU A 142 36.64 -55.38 -3.11
CA GLU A 142 37.96 -56.01 -2.95
C GLU A 142 38.53 -56.62 -4.25
N GLN A 143 37.66 -57.07 -5.16
CA GLN A 143 38.07 -57.77 -6.39
C GLN A 143 37.87 -56.88 -7.61
N ASP A 144 38.96 -56.62 -8.35
CA ASP A 144 38.91 -55.95 -9.64
C ASP A 144 38.19 -56.81 -10.68
N VAL A 145 37.30 -56.19 -11.45
CA VAL A 145 36.60 -56.79 -12.58
C VAL A 145 37.19 -56.25 -13.88
N SER A 146 37.73 -57.14 -14.70
CA SER A 146 38.17 -56.76 -16.05
C SER A 146 36.94 -56.48 -16.92
N VAL A 147 36.80 -55.24 -17.37
CA VAL A 147 35.73 -54.77 -18.24
C VAL A 147 36.32 -54.31 -19.58
N PRO A 148 35.65 -54.56 -20.71
CA PRO A 148 36.11 -54.12 -22.02
C PRO A 148 36.07 -52.59 -22.15
N GLN A 149 36.95 -52.07 -22.99
CA GLN A 149 36.98 -50.65 -23.34
C GLN A 149 35.75 -50.26 -24.18
N LEU A 150 35.20 -49.08 -23.92
CA LEU A 150 34.17 -48.45 -24.73
C LEU A 150 34.81 -47.46 -25.70
N THR A 151 34.58 -47.65 -26.99
CA THR A 151 34.89 -46.64 -28.02
C THR A 151 33.64 -45.81 -28.30
N ILE A 152 33.73 -44.49 -28.14
CA ILE A 152 32.64 -43.57 -28.46
C ILE A 152 32.52 -43.47 -29.99
N SER A 153 31.36 -43.88 -30.53
CA SER A 153 31.10 -43.85 -31.98
C SER A 153 30.43 -42.54 -32.43
N ALA A 154 30.58 -42.19 -33.71
CA ALA A 154 29.72 -41.18 -34.33
C ALA A 154 28.26 -41.61 -34.19
N LYS A 155 27.39 -40.69 -33.82
CA LYS A 155 25.95 -40.96 -33.74
C LYS A 155 25.34 -40.67 -35.12
N SER A 156 24.96 -41.70 -35.86
CA SER A 156 24.50 -41.56 -37.26
C SER A 156 22.99 -41.35 -37.41
N ASP A 157 22.18 -41.74 -36.42
CA ASP A 157 20.72 -41.65 -36.47
C ASP A 157 20.16 -41.13 -35.14
N TYR A 158 19.54 -39.95 -35.18
CA TYR A 158 18.88 -39.32 -34.04
C TYR A 158 17.37 -39.43 -34.27
N GLU A 159 16.68 -40.19 -33.43
CA GLU A 159 15.23 -40.05 -33.36
C GLU A 159 14.96 -38.86 -32.44
N ALA A 160 14.07 -37.95 -32.85
CA ALA A 160 13.70 -36.84 -31.97
C ALA A 160 12.92 -37.39 -30.77
N PRO A 161 13.15 -36.87 -29.54
CA PRO A 161 12.33 -37.27 -28.41
C PRO A 161 10.88 -36.83 -28.66
N ALA A 162 9.92 -37.68 -28.29
CA ALA A 162 8.52 -37.33 -28.39
C ALA A 162 8.14 -36.47 -27.17
N MET A 163 7.55 -35.32 -27.42
CA MET A 163 7.15 -34.37 -26.37
C MET A 163 5.64 -34.25 -26.33
N VAL A 164 5.07 -34.30 -25.13
CA VAL A 164 3.64 -34.09 -24.90
C VAL A 164 3.48 -32.97 -23.88
N VAL A 165 2.57 -32.04 -24.18
CA VAL A 165 2.16 -30.98 -23.25
C VAL A 165 0.75 -31.26 -22.80
N GLU A 166 0.57 -31.37 -21.50
CA GLU A 166 -0.73 -31.61 -20.90
C GLU A 166 -1.00 -30.57 -19.82
N ASN A 167 -2.28 -30.30 -19.62
CA ASN A 167 -2.72 -29.54 -18.47
C ASN A 167 -2.56 -30.41 -17.21
N GLY A 168 -1.74 -29.95 -16.26
CA GLY A 168 -1.45 -30.64 -15.01
C GLY A 168 -2.50 -30.40 -13.91
N VAL A 169 -3.54 -29.62 -14.20
CA VAL A 169 -4.65 -29.33 -13.28
C VAL A 169 -5.99 -29.79 -13.86
N ALA A 170 -6.98 -30.02 -12.98
CA ALA A 170 -8.31 -30.48 -13.37
C ALA A 170 -9.17 -29.41 -14.10
N TRP A 171 -8.81 -28.13 -14.02
CA TRP A 171 -9.54 -27.03 -14.66
C TRP A 171 -8.85 -26.53 -15.93
N SER A 172 -9.62 -26.10 -16.93
CA SER A 172 -9.11 -25.65 -18.24
C SER A 172 -8.85 -24.14 -18.35
N ASP A 173 -9.35 -23.35 -17.40
CA ASP A 173 -9.42 -21.91 -17.51
C ASP A 173 -8.37 -21.23 -16.62
N LEU A 174 -7.76 -20.15 -17.11
CA LEU A 174 -6.80 -19.35 -16.37
C LEU A 174 -7.53 -18.15 -15.73
N TYR A 175 -7.87 -18.27 -14.46
CA TYR A 175 -8.57 -17.24 -13.68
C TYR A 175 -7.61 -16.16 -13.20
N VAL A 176 -8.09 -14.91 -13.08
CA VAL A 176 -7.31 -13.84 -12.43
C VAL A 176 -7.02 -14.18 -10.96
N GLY A 177 -5.76 -14.07 -10.56
CA GLY A 177 -5.20 -14.55 -9.28
C GLY A 177 -4.98 -16.06 -9.23
N GLY A 178 -5.41 -16.80 -10.26
CA GLY A 178 -5.38 -18.25 -10.29
C GLY A 178 -4.17 -18.78 -11.03
N ALA A 179 -3.75 -19.99 -10.66
CA ALA A 179 -2.66 -20.70 -11.32
C ALA A 179 -3.16 -21.89 -12.15
N VAL A 180 -2.38 -22.27 -13.17
CA VAL A 180 -2.49 -23.51 -13.94
C VAL A 180 -1.13 -24.22 -13.94
N VAL A 181 -1.11 -25.50 -14.31
CA VAL A 181 0.14 -26.26 -14.47
C VAL A 181 0.29 -26.76 -15.88
N LEU A 182 1.44 -26.50 -16.46
CA LEU A 182 1.89 -27.10 -17.71
C LEU A 182 2.79 -28.29 -17.40
N ASN A 183 2.30 -29.51 -17.63
CA ASN A 183 3.12 -30.70 -17.56
C ASN A 183 3.71 -30.98 -18.94
N ILE A 184 5.04 -30.88 -19.03
CA ILE A 184 5.79 -31.10 -20.25
C ILE A 184 6.52 -32.43 -20.10
N THR A 185 6.03 -33.46 -20.79
CA THR A 185 6.59 -34.81 -20.73
C THR A 185 7.44 -35.10 -21.96
N MET A 186 8.74 -35.29 -21.74
CA MET A 186 9.69 -35.77 -22.73
C MET A 186 9.79 -37.28 -22.69
N SER A 187 9.44 -37.95 -23.78
CA SER A 187 9.64 -39.38 -23.99
C SER A 187 10.91 -39.63 -24.80
N VAL A 188 11.86 -40.32 -24.20
CA VAL A 188 13.18 -40.63 -24.76
C VAL A 188 13.10 -41.99 -25.47
N PRO A 189 13.41 -42.07 -26.78
CA PRO A 189 13.43 -43.32 -27.52
C PRO A 189 14.33 -44.37 -26.87
N LYS A 190 13.93 -45.64 -26.94
CA LYS A 190 14.65 -46.73 -26.28
C LYS A 190 16.11 -46.80 -26.74
N GLY A 191 17.04 -46.82 -25.80
CA GLY A 191 18.47 -46.93 -26.07
C GLY A 191 19.14 -45.65 -26.60
N GLN A 192 18.42 -44.53 -26.69
CA GLN A 192 18.98 -43.24 -27.09
C GLN A 192 19.22 -42.34 -25.88
N GLY A 193 20.20 -41.45 -26.00
CA GLY A 193 20.33 -40.32 -25.11
C GLY A 193 20.77 -39.03 -25.77
N TYR A 194 20.57 -37.96 -25.02
CA TYR A 194 20.63 -36.59 -25.46
C TYR A 194 21.55 -35.84 -24.53
N ALA A 195 22.48 -35.07 -25.09
CA ALA A 195 23.40 -34.26 -24.29
C ALA A 195 22.91 -32.82 -24.19
N ASP A 196 23.12 -32.21 -23.03
CA ASP A 196 22.75 -30.82 -22.75
C ASP A 196 21.28 -30.51 -23.08
N VAL A 197 20.36 -31.32 -22.53
CA VAL A 197 18.91 -31.12 -22.64
C VAL A 197 18.50 -29.96 -21.74
N PHE A 198 17.83 -28.99 -22.35
CA PHE A 198 17.39 -27.76 -21.72
C PHE A 198 15.94 -27.49 -22.12
N MET A 199 15.11 -27.18 -21.13
CA MET A 199 13.72 -26.85 -21.36
C MET A 199 13.47 -25.41 -20.93
N GLU A 200 12.69 -24.70 -21.74
CA GLU A 200 12.27 -23.34 -21.50
C GLU A 200 10.75 -23.26 -21.55
N ALA A 201 10.17 -22.45 -20.67
CA ALA A 201 8.78 -22.06 -20.77
C ALA A 201 8.64 -20.55 -20.55
N SER A 202 7.74 -19.93 -21.31
CA SER A 202 7.54 -18.49 -21.31
C SER A 202 6.08 -18.15 -21.60
N GLY A 203 5.57 -17.13 -20.91
CA GLY A 203 4.33 -16.49 -21.31
C GLY A 203 4.52 -15.72 -22.62
N GLU A 204 3.56 -15.74 -23.53
CA GLU A 204 3.69 -14.97 -24.77
C GLU A 204 3.57 -13.46 -24.49
N ASN A 205 4.60 -12.68 -24.85
CA ASN A 205 4.59 -11.21 -24.70
C ASN A 205 4.08 -10.51 -25.96
N ASN A 206 2.91 -10.94 -26.45
CA ASN A 206 2.30 -10.32 -27.61
C ASN A 206 1.29 -9.26 -27.13
N PRO A 207 1.54 -7.95 -27.28
CA PRO A 207 0.52 -6.94 -26.96
C PRO A 207 -0.72 -7.25 -27.82
N PRO A 208 -1.89 -7.49 -27.21
CA PRO A 208 -2.37 -6.95 -25.94
C PRO A 208 -2.44 -7.91 -24.73
N LEU A 209 -1.85 -9.10 -24.78
CA LEU A 209 -1.94 -10.09 -23.70
C LEU A 209 -1.21 -9.63 -22.41
N PRO A 210 -1.75 -9.91 -21.22
CA PRO A 210 -1.14 -9.54 -19.94
C PRO A 210 0.12 -10.36 -19.64
N ALA A 211 1.07 -9.80 -18.89
CA ALA A 211 2.19 -10.60 -18.39
C ALA A 211 1.71 -11.59 -17.30
N VAL A 212 1.92 -12.89 -17.54
CA VAL A 212 1.75 -13.94 -16.52
C VAL A 212 2.98 -14.04 -15.61
N HIS A 213 2.81 -14.65 -14.43
CA HIS A 213 3.87 -14.92 -13.47
C HIS A 213 4.15 -16.42 -13.39
N ILE A 214 5.42 -16.83 -13.46
CA ILE A 214 5.82 -18.23 -13.29
C ILE A 214 6.25 -18.43 -11.83
N CYS A 215 5.40 -19.09 -11.06
CA CYS A 215 5.62 -19.27 -9.63
C CYS A 215 6.61 -20.42 -9.32
N ARG A 216 6.60 -21.48 -10.15
CA ARG A 216 7.41 -22.67 -9.91
C ARG A 216 7.66 -23.45 -11.20
N THR A 217 8.88 -23.95 -11.36
CA THR A 217 9.27 -24.94 -12.37
C THR A 217 10.04 -26.06 -11.68
N GLU A 218 9.65 -27.30 -11.90
CA GLU A 218 10.32 -28.46 -11.30
C GLU A 218 10.22 -29.71 -12.19
N LEU A 219 11.27 -30.53 -12.18
CA LEU A 219 11.27 -31.90 -12.66
C LEU A 219 10.45 -32.76 -11.68
N SER A 220 9.18 -32.98 -12.03
CA SER A 220 8.16 -33.58 -11.15
C SER A 220 8.15 -35.11 -11.19
N GLU A 221 8.40 -35.71 -12.35
CA GLU A 221 8.48 -37.16 -12.50
C GLU A 221 9.59 -37.59 -13.46
N VAL A 222 10.36 -38.62 -13.08
CA VAL A 222 11.34 -39.27 -13.96
C VAL A 222 11.03 -40.76 -14.06
N GLY A 223 10.86 -41.24 -15.29
CA GLY A 223 10.65 -42.64 -15.59
C GLY A 223 11.83 -43.51 -15.18
N ARG A 224 11.56 -44.70 -14.64
CA ARG A 224 12.58 -45.63 -14.11
C ARG A 224 13.65 -46.06 -15.12
N ASN A 225 13.39 -45.90 -16.42
CA ASN A 225 14.33 -46.27 -17.49
C ASN A 225 15.22 -45.10 -17.94
N VAL A 226 15.13 -43.96 -17.26
CA VAL A 226 16.00 -42.77 -17.44
C VAL A 226 16.82 -42.55 -16.15
N PRO A 227 17.69 -43.52 -15.78
CA PRO A 227 18.24 -43.61 -14.43
C PRO A 227 19.15 -42.44 -14.05
N CYS A 228 19.91 -41.88 -14.99
CA CYS A 228 20.81 -40.76 -14.70
C CYS A 228 20.06 -39.50 -14.30
N LEU A 229 19.03 -39.14 -15.06
CA LEU A 229 18.21 -37.97 -14.73
C LEU A 229 17.49 -38.16 -13.38
N ARG A 230 17.08 -39.40 -13.07
CA ARG A 230 16.46 -39.74 -11.78
C ARG A 230 17.45 -39.54 -10.62
N MET A 231 18.69 -39.99 -10.78
CA MET A 231 19.75 -39.81 -9.78
C MET A 231 20.01 -38.32 -9.48
N HIS A 232 19.86 -37.44 -10.49
CA HIS A 232 20.05 -36.00 -10.34
C HIS A 232 18.76 -35.19 -10.14
N GLN A 233 17.61 -35.81 -9.87
CA GLN A 233 16.34 -35.09 -9.83
C GLN A 233 16.33 -33.93 -8.81
N ASP A 234 16.87 -34.16 -7.62
CA ASP A 234 16.96 -33.12 -6.58
C ASP A 234 17.98 -32.02 -6.94
N GLU A 235 19.08 -32.38 -7.60
CA GLU A 235 20.09 -31.43 -8.08
C GLU A 235 19.52 -30.53 -9.19
N VAL A 236 18.73 -31.12 -10.11
CA VAL A 236 18.02 -30.39 -11.17
C VAL A 236 17.06 -29.36 -10.60
N ASN A 237 16.26 -29.77 -9.61
CA ASN A 237 15.29 -28.89 -8.97
C ASN A 237 15.92 -27.78 -8.11
N SER A 238 17.11 -28.00 -7.55
CA SER A 238 17.78 -27.03 -6.66
C SER A 238 18.74 -26.08 -7.38
N ASN A 239 19.52 -26.56 -8.35
CA ASN A 239 20.65 -25.83 -8.91
C ASN A 239 20.47 -25.41 -10.38
N PHE A 240 19.57 -26.06 -11.10
CA PHE A 240 19.49 -25.95 -12.56
C PHE A 240 18.20 -25.31 -13.09
N THR A 241 17.38 -24.76 -12.20
CA THR A 241 16.20 -23.96 -12.54
C THR A 241 16.53 -22.46 -12.44
N LYS A 242 16.32 -21.72 -13.53
CA LYS A 242 16.52 -20.26 -13.59
C LYS A 242 15.22 -19.56 -13.91
N TYR A 243 14.94 -18.48 -13.18
CA TYR A 243 13.81 -17.58 -13.42
C TYR A 243 14.36 -16.23 -13.88
N SER A 244 13.85 -15.70 -15.00
CA SER A 244 14.15 -14.34 -15.41
C SER A 244 13.29 -13.37 -14.60
N LYS A 245 13.74 -12.95 -13.42
CA LYS A 245 13.00 -11.92 -12.66
C LYS A 245 12.99 -10.62 -13.45
N THR A 246 11.81 -10.21 -13.93
CA THR A 246 11.58 -8.83 -14.33
C THR A 246 11.41 -7.97 -13.08
N ASP A 247 11.93 -6.74 -13.12
CA ASP A 247 11.64 -5.74 -12.09
C ASP A 247 10.11 -5.62 -11.95
N PRO A 248 9.51 -5.80 -10.75
CA PRO A 248 8.06 -5.67 -10.56
C PRO A 248 7.51 -4.31 -10.98
N LYS A 249 8.37 -3.28 -11.11
CA LYS A 249 8.02 -1.96 -11.64
C LYS A 249 7.96 -1.88 -13.17
N ASN A 250 8.46 -2.88 -13.89
CA ASN A 250 8.59 -2.88 -15.34
C ASN A 250 8.05 -4.19 -15.96
N ARG A 251 6.73 -4.41 -15.79
CA ARG A 251 5.95 -5.60 -16.21
C ARG A 251 5.81 -5.78 -17.75
N LEU A 252 6.69 -5.18 -18.55
CA LEU A 252 6.64 -5.18 -20.02
C LEU A 252 7.41 -6.35 -20.68
N LYS A 253 8.09 -7.20 -19.90
CA LYS A 253 8.75 -8.41 -20.42
C LYS A 253 8.08 -9.66 -19.84
N PRO A 254 8.00 -10.77 -20.61
CA PRO A 254 7.38 -11.99 -20.14
C PRO A 254 8.22 -12.60 -19.02
N ASP A 255 7.54 -13.21 -18.04
CA ASP A 255 8.21 -14.08 -17.10
C ASP A 255 8.58 -15.38 -17.82
N MET A 256 9.84 -15.77 -17.69
CA MET A 256 10.43 -16.90 -18.40
C MET A 256 11.21 -17.75 -17.40
N THR A 257 11.04 -19.06 -17.55
CA THR A 257 11.73 -20.05 -16.74
C THR A 257 12.49 -20.99 -17.64
N SER A 258 13.60 -21.49 -17.13
CA SER A 258 14.35 -22.54 -17.79
C SER A 258 14.87 -23.54 -16.79
N ILE A 259 14.89 -24.81 -17.19
CA ILE A 259 15.42 -25.91 -16.41
C ILE A 259 16.42 -26.70 -17.27
N MET A 260 17.63 -26.88 -16.76
CA MET A 260 18.64 -27.70 -17.41
C MET A 260 18.55 -29.12 -16.88
N LEU A 261 18.04 -30.04 -17.71
CA LEU A 261 17.98 -31.47 -17.39
C LEU A 261 19.35 -32.14 -17.55
N GLY A 262 20.26 -31.50 -18.31
CA GLY A 262 21.59 -32.03 -18.57
C GLY A 262 21.54 -33.20 -19.56
N ASP A 263 22.37 -34.21 -19.36
CA ASP A 263 22.38 -35.37 -20.25
C ASP A 263 21.29 -36.37 -19.86
N VAL A 264 20.37 -36.65 -20.79
CA VAL A 264 19.22 -37.53 -20.58
C VAL A 264 19.29 -38.74 -21.50
N GLY A 265 19.42 -39.94 -20.94
CA GLY A 265 19.49 -41.20 -21.69
C GLY A 265 18.53 -42.26 -21.20
N ALA A 266 17.90 -42.98 -22.14
CA ALA A 266 17.01 -44.09 -21.85
C ALA A 266 17.68 -45.45 -22.07
N LEU A 267 17.32 -46.40 -21.22
CA LEU A 267 17.69 -47.80 -21.39
C LEU A 267 17.06 -48.39 -22.67
N PRO A 268 17.70 -49.41 -23.31
CA PRO A 268 17.17 -50.11 -24.48
C PRO A 268 16.08 -51.11 -24.10
N VAL A 269 15.12 -50.69 -23.29
CA VAL A 269 13.97 -51.47 -22.84
C VAL A 269 12.69 -50.67 -23.05
N GLU A 270 11.58 -51.37 -23.26
CA GLU A 270 10.27 -50.73 -23.38
C GLU A 270 9.74 -50.27 -22.01
N GLY A 271 8.88 -49.26 -22.01
CA GLY A 271 8.19 -48.76 -20.82
C GLY A 271 8.47 -47.30 -20.51
N LYS A 272 8.70 -47.00 -19.22
CA LYS A 272 8.76 -45.64 -18.65
C LYS A 272 10.06 -44.89 -19.01
N ASN A 273 10.24 -44.57 -20.29
CA ASN A 273 11.37 -43.79 -20.80
C ASN A 273 10.97 -42.30 -20.90
N PHE A 274 10.64 -41.65 -19.79
CA PHE A 274 10.16 -40.26 -19.83
C PHE A 274 10.69 -39.39 -18.70
N ALA A 275 10.56 -38.08 -18.85
CA ALA A 275 10.79 -37.07 -17.83
C ALA A 275 9.71 -35.98 -17.95
N THR A 276 9.07 -35.61 -16.85
CA THR A 276 8.01 -34.59 -16.81
C THR A 276 8.49 -33.38 -16.03
N VAL A 277 8.45 -32.21 -16.66
CA VAL A 277 8.65 -30.92 -15.99
C VAL A 277 7.30 -30.25 -15.80
N SER A 278 7.01 -29.83 -14.58
CA SER A 278 5.81 -29.07 -14.23
C SER A 278 6.15 -27.59 -14.10
N VAL A 279 5.49 -26.76 -14.90
CA VAL A 279 5.60 -25.29 -14.85
C VAL A 279 4.27 -24.74 -14.34
N VAL A 280 4.30 -24.05 -13.21
CA VAL A 280 3.13 -23.44 -12.58
C VAL A 280 3.09 -21.96 -12.95
N VAL A 281 1.99 -21.55 -13.58
CA VAL A 281 1.81 -20.19 -14.13
C VAL A 281 0.55 -19.57 -13.55
N GLU A 282 0.68 -18.36 -13.03
CA GLU A 282 -0.40 -17.54 -12.48
C GLU A 282 -0.72 -16.37 -13.42
N LEU A 283 -2.01 -16.02 -13.50
CA LEU A 283 -2.45 -14.75 -14.06
C LEU A 283 -2.60 -13.72 -12.93
N PRO A 284 -1.69 -12.74 -12.77
CA PRO A 284 -1.68 -11.87 -11.59
C PRO A 284 -2.93 -11.02 -11.43
N GLU A 285 -3.24 -10.61 -10.21
CA GLU A 285 -4.32 -9.64 -9.97
C GLU A 285 -4.00 -8.25 -10.58
N GLY A 286 -5.05 -7.51 -10.95
CA GLY A 286 -4.94 -6.15 -11.52
C GLY A 286 -4.57 -6.07 -13.00
N VAL A 287 -4.39 -7.20 -13.68
CA VAL A 287 -4.16 -7.23 -15.13
C VAL A 287 -5.45 -6.98 -15.92
N THR A 288 -5.34 -6.27 -17.04
CA THR A 288 -6.47 -6.05 -17.95
C THR A 288 -6.53 -7.20 -18.96
N ILE A 289 -7.61 -7.96 -18.96
CA ILE A 289 -7.85 -9.07 -19.90
C ILE A 289 -9.15 -8.90 -20.65
N LYS A 290 -9.23 -9.54 -21.82
CA LYS A 290 -10.48 -9.78 -22.52
C LYS A 290 -10.99 -11.17 -22.16
N GLU A 291 -12.13 -11.23 -21.48
CA GLU A 291 -12.70 -12.49 -21.02
C GLU A 291 -13.01 -13.44 -22.19
N GLY A 292 -12.63 -14.71 -22.05
CA GLY A 292 -12.81 -15.75 -23.07
C GLY A 292 -11.70 -15.83 -24.13
N GLU A 293 -10.72 -14.92 -24.10
CA GLU A 293 -9.54 -15.00 -24.99
C GLU A 293 -8.58 -16.11 -24.54
N GLN A 294 -7.90 -16.73 -25.50
CA GLN A 294 -6.93 -17.80 -25.25
C GLN A 294 -5.56 -17.19 -24.92
N TYR A 295 -4.93 -17.69 -23.86
CA TYR A 295 -3.57 -17.35 -23.47
C TYR A 295 -2.64 -18.53 -23.78
N PRO A 296 -1.75 -18.41 -24.78
CA PRO A 296 -0.77 -19.43 -25.09
C PRO A 296 0.42 -19.35 -24.11
N ILE A 297 0.70 -20.46 -23.43
CA ILE A 297 1.94 -20.67 -22.70
C ILE A 297 2.86 -21.48 -23.60
N SER A 298 3.96 -20.87 -24.03
CA SER A 298 4.92 -21.50 -24.93
C SER A 298 5.96 -22.27 -24.14
N SER A 299 6.33 -23.44 -24.66
CA SER A 299 7.42 -24.25 -24.15
C SER A 299 8.32 -24.70 -25.29
N GLY A 300 9.62 -24.80 -25.02
CA GLY A 300 10.63 -25.20 -25.98
C GLY A 300 11.61 -26.19 -25.37
N LEU A 301 12.04 -27.17 -26.17
CA LEU A 301 13.12 -28.11 -25.83
C LEU A 301 14.33 -27.83 -26.72
N LEU A 302 15.47 -27.59 -26.09
CA LEU A 302 16.77 -27.43 -26.72
C LEU A 302 17.67 -28.61 -26.37
N ILE A 303 18.40 -29.14 -27.36
CA ILE A 303 19.41 -30.18 -27.15
C ILE A 303 20.73 -29.69 -27.76
N SER A 304 21.78 -29.62 -26.94
CA SER A 304 23.11 -29.09 -27.25
C SER A 304 23.14 -27.60 -27.66
N THR A 305 22.46 -27.22 -28.73
CA THR A 305 22.22 -25.82 -29.16
C THR A 305 21.02 -25.66 -30.11
N ASN A 306 20.37 -26.76 -30.51
CA ASN A 306 19.29 -26.72 -31.49
C ASN A 306 17.95 -26.84 -30.78
N THR A 307 17.01 -25.94 -31.08
CA THR A 307 15.61 -26.11 -30.70
C THR A 307 15.04 -27.25 -31.53
N ILE A 308 14.66 -28.33 -30.87
CA ILE A 308 14.15 -29.53 -31.54
C ILE A 308 12.63 -29.55 -31.54
N TRP A 309 12.02 -28.88 -30.57
CA TRP A 309 10.57 -28.90 -30.42
C TRP A 309 10.09 -27.62 -29.72
N SER A 310 8.92 -27.14 -30.15
CA SER A 310 8.16 -26.10 -29.46
C SER A 310 6.69 -26.51 -29.45
N ALA A 311 6.01 -26.26 -28.34
CA ALA A 311 4.57 -26.37 -28.27
C ALA A 311 3.98 -25.29 -27.38
N MET A 312 2.69 -25.07 -27.57
CA MET A 312 1.91 -24.09 -26.82
C MET A 312 0.70 -24.80 -26.21
N ALA A 313 0.43 -24.52 -24.94
CA ALA A 313 -0.86 -24.84 -24.34
C ALA A 313 -1.67 -23.56 -24.24
N ASN A 314 -2.91 -23.62 -24.71
CA ASN A 314 -3.82 -22.49 -24.70
C ASN A 314 -4.79 -22.63 -23.53
N TYR A 315 -4.89 -21.59 -22.72
CA TYR A 315 -5.83 -21.51 -21.60
C TYR A 315 -6.84 -20.40 -21.84
N THR A 316 -8.11 -20.63 -21.51
CA THR A 316 -9.12 -19.57 -21.62
C THR A 316 -9.00 -18.63 -20.43
N MET A 317 -8.73 -17.34 -20.66
CA MET A 317 -8.67 -16.35 -19.57
C MET A 317 -10.07 -16.02 -19.04
N LYS A 318 -10.21 -15.99 -17.71
CA LYS A 318 -11.47 -15.69 -17.02
C LYS A 318 -11.31 -14.60 -15.98
N LYS A 319 -12.23 -13.63 -16.00
CA LYS A 319 -12.32 -12.59 -14.97
C LYS A 319 -13.34 -12.93 -13.90
N SER A 320 -14.35 -13.75 -14.24
CA SER A 320 -15.27 -14.33 -13.25
C SER A 320 -14.51 -15.10 -12.17
N ALA A 321 -15.09 -15.19 -10.97
CA ALA A 321 -14.56 -16.06 -9.92
C ALA A 321 -14.49 -17.52 -10.41
N PRO A 322 -13.54 -18.32 -9.90
CA PRO A 322 -13.51 -19.76 -10.16
C PRO A 322 -14.79 -20.44 -9.67
N PRO A 323 -15.10 -21.65 -10.19
CA PRO A 323 -16.29 -22.39 -9.77
C PRO A 323 -16.26 -22.73 -8.28
N ASP A 324 -17.45 -22.93 -7.71
CA ASP A 324 -17.61 -23.40 -6.34
C ASP A 324 -17.03 -24.82 -6.17
N LEU A 325 -16.48 -25.10 -4.98
CA LEU A 325 -15.92 -26.40 -4.64
C LEU A 325 -17.02 -27.41 -4.33
N GLU A 326 -16.90 -28.61 -4.89
CA GLU A 326 -17.75 -29.74 -4.52
C GLU A 326 -17.56 -30.11 -3.05
N LYS A 327 -18.57 -30.75 -2.44
CA LYS A 327 -18.55 -31.09 -1.01
C LYS A 327 -17.32 -31.92 -0.60
N ALA A 328 -16.83 -32.79 -1.48
CA ALA A 328 -15.66 -33.63 -1.23
C ALA A 328 -14.33 -32.87 -1.31
N ASP A 329 -14.34 -31.68 -1.91
CA ASP A 329 -13.14 -30.88 -2.23
C ASP A 329 -13.06 -29.58 -1.41
N ARG A 330 -13.99 -29.42 -0.46
CA ARG A 330 -14.00 -28.29 0.46
C ARG A 330 -12.75 -28.31 1.35
N PRO A 331 -12.14 -27.14 1.58
CA PRO A 331 -11.01 -27.03 2.49
C PRO A 331 -11.45 -27.29 3.93
N THR A 332 -10.50 -27.65 4.78
CA THR A 332 -10.68 -27.54 6.24
C THR A 332 -9.94 -26.31 6.73
N ALA A 333 -10.51 -25.64 7.73
CA ALA A 333 -9.85 -24.52 8.39
C ALA A 333 -9.96 -24.67 9.90
N GLU A 334 -8.90 -24.29 10.59
CA GLU A 334 -8.81 -24.34 12.04
C GLU A 334 -7.88 -23.22 12.51
N ALA A 335 -8.19 -22.64 13.66
CA ALA A 335 -7.40 -21.59 14.24
C ALA A 335 -6.68 -22.09 15.49
N HIS A 336 -5.40 -21.77 15.59
CA HIS A 336 -4.50 -22.21 16.64
C HIS A 336 -4.03 -20.99 17.43
N TYR A 337 -4.20 -21.09 18.74
CA TYR A 337 -3.70 -20.14 19.72
C TYR A 337 -3.11 -20.93 20.88
N ASN A 338 -1.97 -20.47 21.40
CA ASN A 338 -1.34 -21.13 22.54
C ASN A 338 -2.17 -20.85 23.81
N ALA A 339 -3.00 -21.81 24.21
CA ALA A 339 -3.93 -21.64 25.33
C ALA A 339 -3.23 -21.43 26.69
N ASP A 340 -1.95 -21.81 26.80
CA ASP A 340 -1.13 -21.60 28.00
C ASP A 340 -0.57 -20.17 28.09
N GLU A 341 -0.63 -19.41 26.99
CA GLU A 341 -0.19 -18.02 26.93
C GLU A 341 -1.33 -17.10 27.39
N LYS A 342 -1.10 -16.41 28.52
CA LYS A 342 -1.99 -15.35 28.99
C LYS A 342 -1.47 -14.00 28.51
N ILE A 343 -2.35 -13.22 27.88
CA ILE A 343 -1.99 -11.91 27.33
C ILE A 343 -2.41 -10.83 28.31
N VAL A 344 -1.47 -9.99 28.70
CA VAL A 344 -1.75 -8.82 29.54
C VAL A 344 -2.56 -7.81 28.72
N PRO A 345 -3.62 -7.17 29.26
CA PRO A 345 -4.33 -6.07 28.60
C PRO A 345 -3.36 -5.04 28.00
N GLY A 346 -3.62 -4.61 26.77
CA GLY A 346 -2.72 -3.78 25.97
C GLY A 346 -1.77 -4.54 25.04
N HIS A 347 -1.46 -5.81 25.30
CA HIS A 347 -0.52 -6.58 24.49
C HIS A 347 -1.17 -7.25 23.28
N LEU A 348 -0.31 -7.77 22.37
CA LEU A 348 -0.70 -8.51 21.19
C LEU A 348 -0.73 -10.02 21.47
N ALA A 349 -1.74 -10.67 20.94
CA ALA A 349 -1.82 -12.10 20.76
C ALA A 349 -1.56 -12.42 19.27
N GLU A 350 -0.86 -13.52 19.01
CA GLU A 350 -0.73 -14.10 17.68
C GLU A 350 -1.68 -15.29 17.55
N VAL A 351 -2.57 -15.25 16.57
CA VAL A 351 -3.48 -16.36 16.27
C VAL A 351 -3.19 -16.86 14.86
N GLU A 352 -2.86 -18.14 14.72
CA GLU A 352 -2.67 -18.76 13.41
C GLU A 352 -3.98 -19.34 12.89
N ILE A 353 -4.25 -19.19 11.61
CA ILE A 353 -5.38 -19.78 10.91
C ILE A 353 -4.78 -20.68 9.85
N TRP A 354 -4.97 -21.99 10.03
CA TRP A 354 -4.52 -23.02 9.11
C TRP A 354 -5.67 -23.35 8.16
N VAL A 355 -5.43 -23.19 6.86
CA VAL A 355 -6.38 -23.55 5.81
C VAL A 355 -5.75 -24.66 4.98
N ASN A 356 -6.28 -25.88 5.12
CA ASN A 356 -5.84 -27.03 4.34
C ASN A 356 -6.73 -27.16 3.11
N THR A 357 -6.15 -26.87 1.94
CA THR A 357 -6.84 -26.96 0.65
C THR A 357 -6.65 -28.34 0.06
N LYS A 358 -7.62 -28.85 -0.72
CA LYS A 358 -7.44 -30.14 -1.37
C LYS A 358 -6.64 -29.99 -2.66
N ILE A 359 -5.80 -30.98 -2.98
CA ILE A 359 -5.08 -31.03 -4.26
C ILE A 359 -6.03 -30.96 -5.45
N GLN A 360 -5.55 -30.42 -6.59
CA GLN A 360 -6.34 -30.31 -7.82
C GLN A 360 -7.62 -29.48 -7.64
N THR A 361 -7.56 -28.41 -6.83
CA THR A 361 -8.67 -27.46 -6.65
C THR A 361 -8.27 -26.01 -6.94
N ILE A 362 -9.26 -25.22 -7.34
CA ILE A 362 -9.17 -23.77 -7.48
C ILE A 362 -10.49 -23.16 -7.02
N SER A 363 -10.42 -22.09 -6.21
CA SER A 363 -11.59 -21.35 -5.75
C SER A 363 -11.19 -19.96 -5.28
N ALA A 364 -12.11 -19.01 -5.23
CA ALA A 364 -11.92 -17.78 -4.47
C ALA A 364 -11.92 -18.09 -2.96
N TYR A 365 -11.09 -17.37 -2.19
CA TYR A 365 -11.03 -17.47 -0.72
C TYR A 365 -11.10 -16.09 -0.08
N THR A 366 -11.80 -16.00 1.04
CA THR A 366 -11.79 -14.83 1.92
C THR A 366 -11.56 -15.30 3.35
N ILE A 367 -10.43 -14.94 3.93
CA ILE A 367 -10.06 -15.29 5.31
C ILE A 367 -10.26 -14.04 6.15
N GLU A 368 -11.17 -14.10 7.11
CA GLU A 368 -11.53 -12.99 7.98
C GLU A 368 -11.40 -13.37 9.44
N VAL A 369 -11.03 -12.38 10.24
CA VAL A 369 -11.08 -12.41 11.69
C VAL A 369 -11.93 -11.24 12.17
N GLU A 370 -12.73 -11.48 13.20
CA GLU A 370 -13.65 -10.51 13.80
C GLU A 370 -13.50 -10.55 15.32
N GLY A 371 -13.25 -9.39 15.93
CA GLY A 371 -13.34 -9.20 17.37
C GLY A 371 -14.81 -9.26 17.82
N THR A 372 -15.14 -10.20 18.70
CA THR A 372 -16.51 -10.36 19.23
C THR A 372 -16.88 -9.28 20.26
N THR A 373 -15.87 -8.59 20.80
CA THR A 373 -16.01 -7.53 21.80
C THR A 373 -15.23 -6.29 21.39
N ARG A 374 -15.57 -5.15 22.00
CA ARG A 374 -14.83 -3.88 21.88
C ARG A 374 -13.44 -3.94 22.52
N ASP A 375 -13.20 -4.96 23.35
CA ASP A 375 -11.91 -5.21 24.00
C ASP A 375 -10.91 -5.89 23.05
N ILE A 376 -11.26 -6.16 21.79
CA ILE A 376 -10.37 -6.74 20.78
C ILE A 376 -10.19 -5.77 19.62
N SER A 377 -8.95 -5.46 19.28
CA SER A 377 -8.60 -4.73 18.05
C SER A 377 -7.68 -5.57 17.17
N LEU A 378 -8.01 -5.66 15.88
CA LEU A 378 -7.20 -6.40 14.91
C LEU A 378 -6.10 -5.52 14.32
N CYS A 379 -4.85 -5.91 14.60
CA CYS A 379 -3.65 -5.17 14.24
C CYS A 379 -2.93 -5.75 13.03
N GLY A 380 -3.37 -6.86 12.46
CA GLY A 380 -2.65 -7.45 11.36
C GLY A 380 -3.31 -8.71 10.89
N LEU A 381 -3.30 -8.92 9.59
CA LEU A 381 -3.60 -10.20 8.99
C LEU A 381 -2.64 -10.39 7.81
N LYS A 382 -1.79 -11.41 7.86
CA LYS A 382 -0.81 -11.67 6.80
C LYS A 382 -0.58 -13.16 6.59
N VAL A 383 -0.11 -13.53 5.41
CA VAL A 383 0.34 -14.89 5.14
C VAL A 383 1.66 -15.13 5.87
N LYS A 384 1.72 -16.13 6.75
CA LYS A 384 2.93 -16.54 7.47
C LYS A 384 3.75 -17.52 6.65
N SER A 385 3.08 -18.54 6.10
CA SER A 385 3.70 -19.58 5.28
C SER A 385 2.65 -20.28 4.42
N PHE A 386 3.13 -21.02 3.42
CA PHE A 386 2.29 -21.85 2.57
C PHE A 386 3.05 -23.10 2.13
N GLY A 387 2.31 -24.17 1.86
CA GLY A 387 2.84 -25.45 1.45
C GLY A 387 3.27 -25.46 -0.02
N ARG A 388 4.09 -26.46 -0.39
CA ARG A 388 4.66 -26.60 -1.74
C ARG A 388 3.62 -26.67 -2.86
N ASN A 389 2.39 -27.14 -2.59
CA ASN A 389 1.33 -27.25 -3.59
C ASN A 389 0.57 -25.93 -3.83
N LEU A 390 0.92 -24.86 -3.12
CA LEU A 390 0.37 -23.52 -3.25
C LEU A 390 1.45 -22.50 -3.68
N PRO A 391 2.19 -22.73 -4.79
CA PRO A 391 3.41 -21.99 -5.09
C PRO A 391 3.21 -20.52 -5.48
N CYS A 392 1.98 -20.11 -5.81
CA CYS A 392 1.66 -18.77 -6.32
C CYS A 392 1.08 -17.83 -5.24
N ILE A 393 1.22 -18.15 -3.95
CA ILE A 393 0.74 -17.25 -2.89
C ILE A 393 1.72 -16.10 -2.71
N ASP A 394 1.21 -14.88 -2.83
CA ASP A 394 1.95 -13.67 -2.50
C ASP A 394 1.93 -13.40 -0.99
N LEU A 395 3.11 -13.46 -0.35
CA LEU A 395 3.28 -13.13 1.07
C LEU A 395 2.94 -11.66 1.39
N SER A 396 2.91 -10.79 0.37
CA SER A 396 2.58 -9.37 0.47
C SER A 396 1.11 -9.04 0.18
N THR A 397 0.23 -10.04 0.09
CA THR A 397 -1.22 -9.85 -0.05
C THR A 397 -1.74 -8.84 0.99
N GLU A 398 -2.30 -7.73 0.54
CA GLU A 398 -2.74 -6.64 1.43
C GLU A 398 -4.04 -6.99 2.16
N PRO A 399 -4.10 -6.85 3.50
CA PRO A 399 -5.34 -7.02 4.26
C PRO A 399 -6.23 -5.78 4.18
N TYR A 400 -7.55 -5.99 4.28
CA TYR A 400 -8.51 -4.92 4.55
C TYR A 400 -8.94 -4.93 6.01
N TYR A 401 -9.36 -3.76 6.51
CA TYR A 401 -9.81 -3.58 7.89
C TYR A 401 -11.15 -2.84 7.94
N HIS A 402 -11.99 -3.20 8.91
CA HIS A 402 -13.18 -2.43 9.28
C HIS A 402 -13.12 -2.03 10.76
N PRO A 403 -13.27 -0.74 11.10
CA PRO A 403 -13.26 -0.27 12.48
C PRO A 403 -14.48 -0.74 13.27
N HIS A 404 -14.40 -0.69 14.61
CA HIS A 404 -15.57 -0.76 15.48
C HIS A 404 -16.48 0.46 15.32
N ASP A 405 -17.72 0.39 15.82
CA ASP A 405 -18.66 1.52 15.84
C ASP A 405 -18.05 2.77 16.51
N ASN A 406 -17.27 2.53 17.57
CA ASN A 406 -16.40 3.53 18.16
C ASN A 406 -14.98 3.34 17.58
N PRO A 407 -14.46 4.28 16.78
CA PRO A 407 -13.11 4.19 16.23
C PRO A 407 -12.02 4.09 17.30
N LEU A 408 -12.30 4.46 18.55
CA LEU A 408 -11.38 4.33 19.68
C LEU A 408 -11.09 2.88 20.08
N ASP A 409 -12.00 1.95 19.76
CA ASP A 409 -11.85 0.53 20.09
C ASP A 409 -10.96 -0.21 19.07
N GLY A 410 -10.55 0.47 17.98
CA GLY A 410 -9.65 -0.06 16.94
C GLY A 410 -10.39 -0.80 15.82
N ASN A 411 -9.73 -1.79 15.21
CA ASN A 411 -10.33 -2.54 14.09
C ASN A 411 -11.13 -3.74 14.59
N LYS A 412 -12.40 -3.81 14.19
CA LYS A 412 -13.28 -4.93 14.50
C LYS A 412 -13.03 -6.12 13.59
N ILE A 413 -12.81 -5.88 12.29
CA ILE A 413 -12.63 -6.92 11.27
C ILE A 413 -11.31 -6.70 10.54
N ALA A 414 -10.59 -7.77 10.26
CA ALA A 414 -9.48 -7.80 9.32
C ALA A 414 -9.66 -8.99 8.38
N GLY A 415 -9.35 -8.83 7.09
CA GLY A 415 -9.51 -9.90 6.12
C GLY A 415 -8.48 -9.90 4.99
N LEU A 416 -8.21 -11.08 4.45
CA LEU A 416 -7.42 -11.34 3.24
C LEU A 416 -8.33 -11.93 2.18
N LYS A 417 -8.23 -11.41 0.96
CA LYS A 417 -8.98 -11.90 -0.20
C LYS A 417 -8.01 -12.47 -1.22
N PHE A 418 -8.31 -13.68 -1.68
CA PHE A 418 -7.64 -14.32 -2.80
C PHE A 418 -8.68 -14.51 -3.89
N SER A 419 -8.53 -13.81 -5.02
CA SER A 419 -9.47 -13.91 -6.14
C SER A 419 -9.57 -15.34 -6.68
N ALA A 420 -8.43 -16.05 -6.66
CA ALA A 420 -8.36 -17.48 -6.83
C ALA A 420 -7.17 -18.04 -6.04
N LEU A 421 -7.36 -19.16 -5.37
CA LEU A 421 -6.32 -19.91 -4.69
C LEU A 421 -6.26 -21.30 -5.32
N SER A 422 -5.17 -21.59 -6.02
CA SER A 422 -4.97 -22.85 -6.73
C SER A 422 -4.07 -23.79 -5.94
N ASN A 423 -4.60 -24.95 -5.53
CA ASN A 423 -3.78 -26.06 -5.07
C ASN A 423 -3.48 -26.98 -6.25
N VAL A 424 -2.25 -26.87 -6.75
CA VAL A 424 -1.78 -27.55 -7.95
C VAL A 424 -1.12 -28.90 -7.68
N GLY A 425 -1.21 -29.40 -6.44
CA GLY A 425 -0.63 -30.67 -6.04
C GLY A 425 -1.22 -31.86 -6.79
N PHE A 426 -0.46 -32.94 -6.89
CA PHE A 426 -0.91 -34.25 -7.41
C PHE A 426 -0.79 -35.36 -6.36
N ARG A 427 -0.11 -35.08 -5.23
CA ARG A 427 -0.07 -35.95 -4.04
C ARG A 427 -0.44 -35.09 -2.85
N SER A 428 -1.46 -35.52 -2.11
CA SER A 428 -1.87 -34.82 -0.90
C SER A 428 -0.85 -35.07 0.21
N ASN A 429 -0.43 -33.98 0.83
CA ASN A 429 0.36 -33.94 2.04
C ASN A 429 -0.08 -32.70 2.79
N VAL A 430 -0.53 -32.88 4.03
CA VAL A 430 -1.08 -31.81 4.87
C VAL A 430 -0.15 -30.59 4.94
N GLU A 431 1.17 -30.80 5.04
CA GLU A 431 2.13 -29.68 5.08
C GLU A 431 2.27 -28.98 3.73
N HIS A 432 2.15 -29.70 2.62
CA HIS A 432 2.24 -29.14 1.27
C HIS A 432 0.94 -28.46 0.82
N ASP A 433 -0.19 -28.81 1.43
CA ASP A 433 -1.54 -28.39 1.08
C ASP A 433 -2.06 -27.21 1.94
N ARG A 434 -1.26 -26.76 2.91
CA ARG A 434 -1.66 -25.79 3.94
C ARG A 434 -1.24 -24.36 3.61
N LEU A 435 -2.17 -23.44 3.81
CA LEU A 435 -1.92 -22.00 3.94
C LEU A 435 -2.01 -21.64 5.42
N VAL A 436 -0.99 -20.94 5.94
CA VAL A 436 -0.97 -20.43 7.32
C VAL A 436 -1.07 -18.91 7.28
N VAL A 437 -2.16 -18.37 7.79
CA VAL A 437 -2.37 -16.94 7.99
C VAL A 437 -2.18 -16.62 9.47
N ILE A 438 -1.54 -15.49 9.79
CA ILE A 438 -1.39 -15.02 11.15
C ILE A 438 -2.20 -13.74 11.36
N ALA A 439 -3.05 -13.75 12.38
CA ALA A 439 -3.78 -12.60 12.89
C ALA A 439 -3.05 -12.03 14.10
N LEU A 440 -2.73 -10.74 14.07
CA LEU A 440 -2.17 -9.99 15.20
C LEU A 440 -3.31 -9.27 15.90
N VAL A 441 -3.56 -9.61 17.16
CA VAL A 441 -4.77 -9.20 17.89
C VAL A 441 -4.37 -8.46 19.16
N ARG A 442 -4.74 -7.18 19.29
CA ARG A 442 -4.53 -6.40 20.52
C ARG A 442 -5.71 -6.57 21.46
N ILE A 443 -5.42 -6.89 22.72
CA ILE A 443 -6.39 -6.83 23.80
C ILE A 443 -6.45 -5.40 24.33
N GLY A 444 -7.65 -4.81 24.43
CA GLY A 444 -7.86 -3.46 24.90
C GLY A 444 -7.34 -3.27 26.34
N PRO A 445 -6.72 -2.13 26.66
CA PRO A 445 -6.15 -1.87 27.99
C PRO A 445 -7.22 -1.82 29.09
N SER A 446 -8.48 -1.57 28.73
CA SER A 446 -9.63 -1.57 29.64
C SER A 446 -10.30 -2.94 29.79
N CYS A 447 -9.77 -4.00 29.18
CA CYS A 447 -10.35 -5.33 29.27
C CYS A 447 -10.35 -5.83 30.72
N LYS A 448 -11.53 -6.16 31.24
CA LYS A 448 -11.72 -6.70 32.61
C LYS A 448 -12.11 -8.18 32.62
N LYS A 449 -12.07 -8.84 31.46
CA LYS A 449 -12.47 -10.24 31.31
C LYS A 449 -11.21 -11.10 31.28
N SER A 450 -11.22 -12.21 32.01
CA SER A 450 -10.12 -13.19 32.03
C SER A 450 -10.01 -13.99 30.73
N GLU A 451 -11.03 -13.91 29.88
CA GLU A 451 -11.08 -14.56 28.58
C GLU A 451 -11.83 -13.65 27.60
N THR A 452 -11.33 -13.55 26.38
CA THR A 452 -12.02 -12.90 25.26
C THR A 452 -12.02 -13.82 24.05
N GLU A 453 -12.89 -13.56 23.08
CA GLU A 453 -13.13 -14.47 21.95
C GLU A 453 -12.93 -13.78 20.62
N LEU A 454 -12.10 -14.38 19.77
CA LEU A 454 -11.91 -13.99 18.38
C LEU A 454 -12.69 -14.94 17.48
N LYS A 455 -13.58 -14.40 16.64
CA LYS A 455 -14.23 -15.19 15.60
C LYS A 455 -13.35 -15.20 14.36
N TRP A 456 -13.18 -16.36 13.74
CA TRP A 456 -12.53 -16.48 12.44
C TRP A 456 -13.51 -17.11 11.44
N ARG A 457 -13.35 -16.74 10.17
CA ARG A 457 -14.18 -17.19 9.07
C ARG A 457 -13.34 -17.35 7.81
N VAL A 458 -13.41 -18.52 7.18
CA VAL A 458 -12.83 -18.80 5.87
C VAL A 458 -13.97 -19.08 4.91
N VAL A 459 -14.29 -18.10 4.07
CA VAL A 459 -15.27 -18.25 2.99
C VAL A 459 -14.55 -18.77 1.75
N TYR A 460 -15.14 -19.76 1.09
CA TYR A 460 -14.65 -20.34 -0.16
C TYR A 460 -15.84 -20.57 -1.11
N GLY A 461 -15.56 -20.79 -2.40
CA GLY A 461 -16.59 -21.03 -3.42
C GLY A 461 -17.53 -22.17 -2.98
N GLY A 462 -18.79 -21.84 -2.71
CA GLY A 462 -19.82 -22.80 -2.31
C GLY A 462 -19.91 -23.12 -0.80
N GLY A 463 -19.18 -22.42 0.08
CA GLY A 463 -19.24 -22.66 1.53
C GLY A 463 -18.46 -21.69 2.42
N LYS A 464 -18.47 -21.99 3.72
CA LYS A 464 -17.63 -21.32 4.71
C LYS A 464 -17.30 -22.28 5.84
N GLU A 465 -16.08 -22.18 6.36
CA GLU A 465 -15.72 -22.68 7.68
C GLU A 465 -15.64 -21.47 8.62
N GLU A 466 -16.15 -21.61 9.84
CA GLU A 466 -16.03 -20.57 10.86
C GLU A 466 -15.90 -21.21 12.25
N GLY A 467 -15.24 -20.49 13.14
CA GLY A 467 -15.05 -20.93 14.50
C GLY A 467 -14.64 -19.76 15.38
N ASN A 468 -14.38 -20.08 16.63
CA ASN A 468 -13.93 -19.10 17.61
C ASN A 468 -12.65 -19.57 18.29
N VAL A 469 -11.81 -18.61 18.63
CA VAL A 469 -10.59 -18.80 19.42
C VAL A 469 -10.75 -18.03 20.71
N LYS A 470 -10.51 -18.72 21.82
CA LYS A 470 -10.50 -18.14 23.16
C LYS A 470 -9.09 -17.67 23.49
N ILE A 471 -8.94 -16.38 23.75
CA ILE A 471 -7.69 -15.74 24.15
C ILE A 471 -7.75 -15.52 25.66
N GLN A 472 -6.81 -16.13 26.40
CA GLN A 472 -6.72 -15.97 27.85
C GLN A 472 -6.05 -14.63 28.18
N VAL A 473 -6.63 -13.89 29.12
CA VAL A 473 -6.17 -12.55 29.50
C VAL A 473 -5.65 -12.58 30.94
N ASP A 474 -4.43 -12.08 31.16
CA ASP A 474 -3.87 -11.95 32.50
C ASP A 474 -4.33 -10.64 33.15
N LEU A 475 -5.34 -10.73 34.02
CA LEU A 475 -5.87 -9.58 34.76
C LEU A 475 -5.05 -9.26 36.03
N GLU A 476 -4.15 -10.15 36.46
CA GLU A 476 -3.34 -9.98 37.68
C GLU A 476 -1.96 -9.37 37.39
N ALA A 477 -1.52 -9.44 36.12
CA ALA A 477 -0.33 -8.75 35.66
C ALA A 477 -0.51 -7.22 35.72
N ASP A 478 0.41 -6.52 36.38
CA ASP A 478 0.38 -5.07 36.52
C ASP A 478 0.60 -4.41 35.15
N ALA A 479 -0.41 -3.69 34.65
CA ALA A 479 -0.33 -2.96 33.37
C ALA A 479 0.75 -1.86 33.37
N SER A 480 1.36 -1.56 34.52
CA SER A 480 2.51 -0.68 34.64
C SER A 480 3.81 -1.30 34.09
N ASP A 481 3.88 -2.62 33.93
CA ASP A 481 5.04 -3.33 33.38
C ASP A 481 4.97 -3.48 31.84
N MET A 482 4.48 -2.44 31.14
CA MET A 482 4.55 -2.26 29.67
C MET A 482 6.01 -2.18 29.13
N SER A 483 6.99 -2.59 29.93
CA SER A 483 8.41 -2.65 29.60
C SER A 483 8.75 -3.77 28.60
N ILE A 484 7.82 -4.71 28.37
CA ILE A 484 8.04 -5.84 27.47
C ILE A 484 7.82 -5.37 26.02
N SER A 485 8.90 -4.88 25.41
CA SER A 485 9.14 -4.59 23.97
C SER A 485 9.24 -3.13 23.53
N ALA A 486 9.14 -2.15 24.43
CA ALA A 486 9.55 -0.79 24.11
C ALA A 486 11.07 -0.77 23.83
N LYS A 487 11.45 -1.04 22.59
CA LYS A 487 12.80 -0.80 22.09
C LYS A 487 12.98 0.69 21.91
N LYS A 488 14.23 1.16 21.94
CA LYS A 488 14.53 2.52 21.50
C LYS A 488 13.87 2.73 20.12
N PRO A 489 13.12 3.82 19.89
CA PRO A 489 12.51 4.08 18.59
C PRO A 489 13.59 4.04 17.50
N LYS A 490 13.27 3.37 16.37
CA LYS A 490 14.15 3.20 15.21
C LYS A 490 14.64 4.55 14.70
N ALA A 491 13.73 5.52 14.63
CA ALA A 491 14.04 6.88 14.26
C ALA A 491 13.03 7.86 14.89
N LEU A 492 13.55 9.02 15.30
CA LEU A 492 12.77 10.20 15.65
C LEU A 492 13.27 11.35 14.80
N ALA A 493 12.38 12.13 14.20
CA ALA A 493 12.75 13.33 13.45
C ALA A 493 11.80 14.47 13.77
N PHE A 494 12.36 15.68 13.91
CA PHE A 494 11.59 16.90 14.06
C PHE A 494 12.16 17.94 13.10
N LYS A 495 11.35 18.33 12.11
CA LYS A 495 11.78 19.13 10.96
C LYS A 495 10.70 20.12 10.52
N PRO A 496 11.06 21.24 9.88
CA PRO A 496 10.08 22.06 9.18
C PRO A 496 9.45 21.24 8.05
N ALA A 497 8.12 21.29 7.90
CA ALA A 497 7.44 20.64 6.78
C ALA A 497 7.88 21.24 5.44
N TYR A 498 8.17 22.54 5.43
CA TYR A 498 8.68 23.28 4.27
C TYR A 498 10.10 23.81 4.55
N GLN A 499 11.11 23.12 4.03
CA GLN A 499 12.50 23.48 4.26
C GLN A 499 12.90 24.77 3.55
N ASN A 500 13.76 25.58 4.19
CA ASN A 500 14.34 26.82 3.66
C ASN A 500 13.35 27.93 3.30
N LYS A 501 12.09 27.84 3.75
CA LYS A 501 11.07 28.87 3.51
C LYS A 501 11.22 30.01 4.52
N ALA A 502 11.18 31.25 4.01
CA ALA A 502 11.13 32.44 4.84
C ALA A 502 9.82 32.47 5.63
N ILE A 503 9.90 32.79 6.91
CA ILE A 503 8.76 32.87 7.83
C ILE A 503 8.52 34.33 8.17
N ALA A 504 7.30 34.82 8.08
CA ALA A 504 6.95 36.18 8.48
C ALA A 504 5.98 36.21 9.64
N LEU A 505 5.79 37.41 10.19
CA LEU A 505 4.80 37.66 11.23
C LEU A 505 3.39 37.41 10.72
N GLY A 506 2.55 36.78 11.55
CA GLY A 506 1.18 36.44 11.20
C GLY A 506 1.03 35.31 10.17
N SER A 507 2.14 34.80 9.61
CA SER A 507 2.12 33.65 8.69
C SER A 507 2.20 32.33 9.48
N PRO A 508 1.42 31.30 9.11
CA PRO A 508 1.57 30.00 9.70
C PRO A 508 2.94 29.39 9.34
N VAL A 509 3.46 28.62 10.29
CA VAL A 509 4.69 27.82 10.20
C VAL A 509 4.30 26.39 10.49
N VAL A 510 4.69 25.47 9.61
CA VAL A 510 4.30 24.05 9.71
C VAL A 510 5.53 23.21 10.02
N VAL A 511 5.41 22.36 11.03
CA VAL A 511 6.45 21.42 11.48
C VAL A 511 5.92 20.00 11.49
N ASP A 512 6.81 19.06 11.19
CA ASP A 512 6.54 17.63 11.21
C ASP A 512 7.38 16.97 12.30
N LEU A 513 6.72 16.16 13.12
CA LEU A 513 7.34 15.26 14.08
C LEU A 513 7.05 13.83 13.67
N GLU A 514 8.11 13.09 13.34
CA GLU A 514 8.04 11.72 12.85
C GLU A 514 8.52 10.76 13.94
N VAL A 515 7.70 9.74 14.21
CA VAL A 515 8.04 8.62 15.10
C VAL A 515 8.09 7.34 14.29
N SER A 516 9.18 6.61 14.40
CA SER A 516 9.34 5.28 13.82
C SER A 516 9.73 4.29 14.91
N LEU A 517 8.87 3.30 15.15
CA LEU A 517 9.14 2.20 16.07
C LEU A 517 9.83 1.06 15.33
N GLU A 518 10.60 0.24 16.06
CA GLU A 518 11.22 -0.98 15.49
C GLU A 518 10.16 -1.98 15.02
N PRO A 519 10.40 -2.78 13.97
CA PRO A 519 9.53 -3.89 13.57
C PRO A 519 9.15 -4.79 14.74
N GLY A 520 7.85 -5.05 14.90
CA GLY A 520 7.31 -5.90 15.97
C GLY A 520 7.34 -5.26 17.37
N SER A 521 7.65 -3.97 17.49
CA SER A 521 7.63 -3.27 18.78
C SER A 521 6.28 -2.62 19.08
N LEU A 522 6.02 -2.51 20.39
CA LEU A 522 4.83 -1.93 20.98
C LEU A 522 5.25 -0.92 22.04
N ALA A 523 4.76 0.31 21.97
CA ALA A 523 5.07 1.32 22.97
C ALA A 523 3.97 2.38 23.07
N PRO A 524 3.67 2.91 24.27
CA PRO A 524 2.87 4.12 24.40
C PRO A 524 3.67 5.29 23.85
N VAL A 525 3.07 6.10 22.98
CA VAL A 525 3.74 7.23 22.32
C VAL A 525 3.02 8.53 22.65
N ILE A 526 3.75 9.47 23.25
CA ILE A 526 3.31 10.85 23.44
C ILE A 526 4.32 11.75 22.76
N VAL A 527 3.85 12.62 21.88
CA VAL A 527 4.73 13.61 21.25
C VAL A 527 4.35 15.00 21.73
N GLN A 528 5.35 15.81 22.03
CA GLN A 528 5.19 17.14 22.60
C GLN A 528 5.95 18.16 21.77
N MET A 529 5.35 19.31 21.57
CA MET A 529 6.00 20.49 21.00
C MET A 529 5.89 21.61 22.02
N LYS A 530 7.01 22.28 22.31
CA LYS A 530 7.07 23.33 23.35
C LYS A 530 7.82 24.56 22.89
N ASN A 531 7.32 25.71 23.33
CA ASN A 531 8.02 26.98 23.23
C ASN A 531 9.09 27.12 24.32
N VAL A 532 10.36 26.93 23.92
CA VAL A 532 11.51 27.12 24.82
C VAL A 532 11.84 28.58 25.10
N ASP A 533 11.24 29.51 24.36
CA ASP A 533 11.46 30.95 24.46
C ASP A 533 10.31 31.70 25.19
N ALA A 534 9.32 30.95 25.72
CA ALA A 534 8.10 31.49 26.33
C ALA A 534 8.36 32.52 27.44
N GLY A 535 9.38 32.30 28.28
CA GLY A 535 9.74 33.21 29.37
C GLY A 535 10.55 34.45 28.97
N LYS A 536 10.87 34.65 27.68
CA LYS A 536 11.85 35.68 27.25
C LYS A 536 11.25 36.86 26.49
N LYS A 537 10.26 36.68 25.59
CA LYS A 537 9.46 37.79 24.99
C LYS A 537 8.44 37.44 23.89
N TYR A 538 8.12 36.17 23.64
CA TYR A 538 7.78 35.80 22.27
C TYR A 538 6.65 34.77 22.18
N PRO A 539 5.38 35.20 22.23
CA PRO A 539 4.25 34.31 22.05
C PRO A 539 4.06 34.00 20.56
N TYR A 540 4.14 32.73 20.20
CA TYR A 540 3.50 32.19 19.01
C TYR A 540 2.38 31.28 19.48
N ASP A 541 1.31 31.22 18.70
CA ASP A 541 0.18 30.34 18.99
C ASP A 541 0.37 29.01 18.28
N MET A 542 0.24 27.93 19.02
CA MET A 542 0.06 26.57 18.54
C MET A 542 -1.41 26.40 18.16
N CYS A 543 -1.67 26.31 16.85
CA CYS A 543 -3.00 26.49 16.28
C CYS A 543 -3.79 25.18 16.18
N LEU A 544 -3.21 24.23 15.45
CA LEU A 544 -3.83 22.96 15.11
C LEU A 544 -2.73 21.98 14.73
N GLY A 545 -2.88 20.75 15.17
CA GLY A 545 -2.06 19.65 14.71
C GLY A 545 -2.80 18.34 14.81
N GLY A 546 -2.26 17.33 14.15
CA GLY A 546 -2.85 16.01 14.09
C GLY A 546 -1.99 15.05 13.30
N ILE A 547 -2.52 13.86 13.06
CA ILE A 547 -1.82 12.84 12.27
C ILE A 547 -1.93 13.19 10.80
N TRP A 548 -0.79 13.46 10.20
CA TRP A 548 -0.66 13.74 8.78
C TRP A 548 -0.41 12.47 7.98
N PHE A 549 0.40 11.58 8.52
CA PHE A 549 0.75 10.33 7.86
C PHE A 549 0.78 9.18 8.87
N ARG A 550 0.19 8.06 8.47
CA ARG A 550 0.23 6.79 9.19
C ARG A 550 0.67 5.72 8.21
N GLY A 551 1.88 5.21 8.40
CA GLY A 551 2.37 4.07 7.63
C GLY A 551 1.52 2.82 7.86
N ARG A 552 1.47 1.95 6.85
CA ARG A 552 0.68 0.71 6.84
C ARG A 552 1.06 -0.26 7.96
N ASN A 553 2.24 -0.11 8.56
CA ASN A 553 2.67 -0.94 9.68
C ASN A 553 2.03 -0.57 11.02
N TYR A 554 1.23 0.50 11.09
CA TYR A 554 0.48 0.90 12.29
C TYR A 554 -1.05 0.74 12.15
N PRO A 555 -1.56 -0.42 11.70
CA PRO A 555 -2.98 -0.58 11.38
C PRO A 555 -3.91 -0.49 12.61
N CYS A 556 -3.39 -0.75 13.82
CA CYS A 556 -4.13 -0.63 15.09
C CYS A 556 -4.19 0.77 15.69
N PHE A 557 -3.45 1.71 15.10
CA PHE A 557 -3.45 3.11 15.52
C PHE A 557 -4.45 3.88 14.64
N SER A 558 -5.50 4.44 15.24
CA SER A 558 -6.43 5.30 14.51
C SER A 558 -6.01 6.76 14.64
N PRO A 559 -5.84 7.50 13.54
CA PRO A 559 -5.59 8.94 13.56
C PRO A 559 -6.60 9.75 14.39
N VAL A 560 -7.85 9.27 14.46
CA VAL A 560 -8.96 9.90 15.21
C VAL A 560 -8.82 9.72 16.73
N GLN A 561 -7.98 8.78 17.19
CA GLN A 561 -7.73 8.52 18.61
C GLN A 561 -6.76 9.53 19.26
N VAL A 562 -6.17 10.45 18.50
CA VAL A 562 -5.15 11.34 19.03
C VAL A 562 -5.80 12.44 19.86
N GLU A 563 -5.63 12.35 21.17
CA GLU A 563 -5.94 13.44 22.08
C GLU A 563 -4.88 14.53 21.91
N SER A 564 -5.32 15.72 21.49
CA SER A 564 -4.48 16.91 21.42
C SER A 564 -4.80 17.84 22.58
N ASN A 565 -3.77 18.26 23.32
CA ASN A 565 -3.90 19.22 24.40
C ASN A 565 -3.02 20.43 24.08
N PHE A 566 -3.65 21.58 23.91
CA PHE A 566 -2.99 22.87 23.71
C PHE A 566 -3.02 23.63 25.03
N SER A 567 -1.84 24.03 25.49
CA SER A 567 -1.68 24.67 26.80
C SER A 567 -0.65 25.79 26.72
N SER A 568 -0.76 26.72 27.67
CA SER A 568 0.28 27.71 27.91
C SER A 568 1.40 27.11 28.77
N SER A 569 2.64 27.24 28.31
CA SER A 569 3.84 26.82 29.03
C SER A 569 4.15 27.71 30.25
N HIS A 570 3.48 28.87 30.37
CA HIS A 570 3.67 29.79 31.48
C HIS A 570 2.34 30.32 32.03
N PRO A 571 2.10 30.32 33.37
CA PRO A 571 0.82 30.74 33.96
C PRO A 571 0.38 32.17 33.61
N GLU A 572 1.34 33.05 33.33
CA GLU A 572 1.10 34.46 32.96
C GLU A 572 0.94 34.67 31.44
N ASN A 573 1.16 33.64 30.62
CA ASN A 573 1.05 33.72 29.17
C ASN A 573 -0.37 33.30 28.73
N ALA A 574 -1.10 34.20 28.07
CA ALA A 574 -2.45 33.96 27.55
C ALA A 574 -2.47 33.13 26.26
N HIS A 575 -1.29 32.78 25.72
CA HIS A 575 -1.13 32.07 24.45
C HIS A 575 -0.91 30.56 24.65
N ASN A 576 -1.53 29.77 23.79
CA ASN A 576 -1.26 28.33 23.73
C ASN A 576 0.05 28.12 22.98
N ASP A 577 1.16 27.94 23.68
CA ASP A 577 2.50 27.84 23.10
C ASP A 577 3.14 26.44 23.28
N SER A 578 2.34 25.48 23.76
CA SER A 578 2.71 24.07 23.89
C SER A 578 1.57 23.17 23.44
N ALA A 579 1.92 22.08 22.77
CA ALA A 579 1.00 21.06 22.31
C ALA A 579 1.50 19.67 22.70
N ALA A 580 0.61 18.82 23.20
CA ALA A 580 0.87 17.42 23.46
C ALA A 580 -0.13 16.56 22.70
N PHE A 581 0.37 15.56 21.96
CA PHE A 581 -0.41 14.60 21.21
C PHE A 581 -0.18 13.22 21.82
N ASN A 582 -1.20 12.68 22.48
CA ASN A 582 -1.16 11.33 23.01
C ASN A 582 -1.62 10.37 21.91
N LEU A 583 -0.69 9.59 21.37
CA LEU A 583 -0.99 8.58 20.35
C LEU A 583 -1.45 7.26 20.98
N GLY A 584 -1.49 7.19 22.31
CA GLY A 584 -1.78 5.96 23.03
C GLY A 584 -0.74 4.88 22.75
N LEU A 585 -1.18 3.62 22.81
CA LEU A 585 -0.34 2.46 22.55
C LEU A 585 -0.22 2.20 21.04
N VAL A 586 0.96 2.43 20.49
CA VAL A 586 1.26 2.30 19.05
C VAL A 586 2.05 1.02 18.81
N CYS A 587 1.63 0.25 17.79
CA CYS A 587 2.23 -1.05 17.43
C CYS A 587 2.75 -1.02 15.99
N ASN A 588 4.03 -1.36 15.79
CA ASN A 588 4.59 -1.58 14.46
C ASN A 588 4.54 -3.08 14.12
N THR A 589 3.65 -3.44 13.19
CA THR A 589 3.37 -4.83 12.79
C THR A 589 4.27 -5.36 11.67
N PHE A 590 5.05 -4.47 11.05
CA PHE A 590 5.96 -4.77 9.95
C PHE A 590 5.32 -5.64 8.84
N VAL A 591 4.12 -5.26 8.42
CA VAL A 591 3.41 -5.89 7.30
C VAL A 591 4.05 -5.51 5.96
N ASP A 592 4.61 -4.30 5.89
CA ASP A 592 5.31 -3.75 4.73
C ASP A 592 6.77 -3.46 5.09
N SER A 593 7.69 -3.88 4.22
CA SER A 593 9.14 -3.73 4.44
C SER A 593 9.67 -2.32 4.12
N ARG A 594 8.87 -1.46 3.49
CA ARG A 594 9.27 -0.10 3.13
C ARG A 594 9.44 0.77 4.38
N ASP A 595 10.54 1.52 4.44
CA ASP A 595 10.86 2.35 5.61
C ASP A 595 9.82 3.44 5.90
N GLU A 596 9.20 4.02 4.86
CA GLU A 596 8.13 5.01 5.03
C GLU A 596 6.91 4.42 5.75
N GLU A 597 6.59 3.15 5.51
CA GLU A 597 5.44 2.48 6.14
C GLU A 597 5.66 2.22 7.64
N ASN A 598 6.89 2.40 8.11
CA ASN A 598 7.29 2.34 9.51
C ASN A 598 7.25 3.71 10.20
N LYS A 599 6.61 4.74 9.64
CA LYS A 599 6.51 6.07 10.27
C LYS A 599 5.08 6.49 10.60
N VAL A 600 4.94 7.22 11.71
CA VAL A 600 3.78 8.05 12.02
C VAL A 600 4.25 9.50 12.06
N THR A 601 3.60 10.38 11.32
CA THR A 601 3.93 11.81 11.26
C THR A 601 2.81 12.62 11.88
N VAL A 602 3.14 13.36 12.94
CA VAL A 602 2.30 14.40 13.52
C VAL A 602 2.71 15.72 12.91
N ARG A 603 1.76 16.40 12.26
CA ARG A 603 1.96 17.72 11.67
C ARG A 603 1.28 18.76 12.52
N MET A 604 1.95 19.89 12.69
CA MET A 604 1.50 20.98 13.55
C MET A 604 1.72 22.33 12.87
N ALA A 605 0.72 23.19 12.92
CA ALA A 605 0.83 24.58 12.51
C ALA A 605 0.92 25.50 13.74
N MET A 606 1.86 26.44 13.68
CA MET A 606 2.03 27.50 14.66
C MET A 606 2.07 28.86 13.98
N ARG A 607 1.69 29.93 14.68
CA ARG A 607 1.65 31.29 14.13
C ARG A 607 2.37 32.29 15.04
N PRO A 608 3.47 32.91 14.57
CA PRO A 608 4.08 34.03 15.28
C PRO A 608 3.11 35.21 15.35
N VAL A 609 2.85 35.72 16.55
CA VAL A 609 1.87 36.80 16.77
C VAL A 609 2.35 38.11 16.13
N HIS A 610 1.43 38.86 15.53
CA HIS A 610 1.68 40.14 14.85
C HIS A 610 1.17 41.34 15.68
N ASP A 611 1.54 41.38 16.97
CA ASP A 611 1.17 42.41 17.95
C ASP A 611 2.31 43.39 18.26
N GLY A 612 3.45 43.24 17.57
CA GLY A 612 4.68 44.01 17.80
C GLY A 612 5.68 43.35 18.75
N SER A 613 5.38 42.17 19.28
CA SER A 613 6.29 41.38 20.12
C SER A 613 7.56 40.96 19.39
N TYR A 614 7.45 40.71 18.08
CA TYR A 614 8.56 40.35 17.20
C TYR A 614 8.89 41.44 16.18
N LYS A 615 10.18 41.58 15.86
CA LYS A 615 10.70 42.39 14.77
C LYS A 615 11.28 41.51 13.67
N VAL A 616 11.34 42.06 12.45
CA VAL A 616 12.04 41.41 11.34
C VAL A 616 13.50 41.15 11.75
N ARG A 617 13.99 39.94 11.44
CA ARG A 617 15.28 39.33 11.84
C ARG A 617 15.33 38.72 13.23
N ASP A 618 14.30 38.89 14.07
CA ASP A 618 14.21 38.15 15.33
C ASP A 618 14.09 36.65 15.06
N THR A 619 14.44 35.85 16.06
CA THR A 619 14.39 34.40 15.98
C THR A 619 13.56 33.84 17.12
N PHE A 620 12.83 32.76 16.85
CA PHE A 620 12.15 31.97 17.86
C PHE A 620 12.44 30.49 17.66
N SER A 621 12.29 29.72 18.74
CA SER A 621 12.61 28.30 18.74
C SER A 621 11.40 27.46 19.17
N VAL A 622 11.30 26.27 18.59
CA VAL A 622 10.34 25.24 19.00
C VAL A 622 11.11 23.95 19.25
N GLU A 623 10.83 23.32 20.38
CA GLU A 623 11.40 22.02 20.74
C GLU A 623 10.38 20.92 20.48
N GLY A 624 10.81 19.87 19.78
CA GLY A 624 10.06 18.62 19.62
C GLY A 624 10.61 17.56 20.56
N ARG A 625 9.73 16.88 21.30
CA ARG A 625 10.04 15.83 22.27
C ARG A 625 9.13 14.65 22.04
N ALA A 626 9.64 13.43 22.18
CA ALA A 626 8.83 12.22 22.14
C ALA A 626 9.10 11.36 23.37
N ILE A 627 8.01 10.85 23.94
CA ILE A 627 8.00 9.86 25.01
C ILE A 627 7.49 8.57 24.37
N VAL A 628 8.35 7.56 24.28
CA VAL A 628 8.09 6.25 23.66
C VAL A 628 8.37 5.17 24.71
N GLY A 629 7.32 4.67 25.36
CA GLY A 629 7.49 3.77 26.52
C GLY A 629 8.22 4.48 27.65
N SER A 630 9.34 3.90 28.10
CA SER A 630 10.23 4.49 29.10
C SER A 630 11.25 5.48 28.53
N TYR A 631 11.35 5.61 27.20
CA TYR A 631 12.28 6.54 26.56
C TYR A 631 11.64 7.92 26.46
N ASP A 632 12.36 8.92 26.94
CA ASP A 632 11.93 10.30 26.92
C ASP A 632 13.06 11.14 26.32
N GLU A 633 12.93 11.50 25.05
CA GLU A 633 14.01 12.09 24.27
C GLU A 633 13.54 13.40 23.62
N THR A 634 14.29 14.47 23.87
CA THR A 634 14.19 15.70 23.07
C THR A 634 14.80 15.40 21.69
N ILE A 635 13.97 15.47 20.65
CA ILE A 635 14.35 15.08 19.29
C ILE A 635 15.24 16.14 18.67
N ASN A 636 14.77 17.40 18.67
CA ASN A 636 15.46 18.54 18.09
C ASN A 636 14.83 19.86 18.57
N THR A 637 15.60 20.95 18.49
CA THR A 637 15.10 22.32 18.64
C THR A 637 15.26 23.06 17.33
N LEU A 638 14.15 23.36 16.66
CA LEU A 638 14.14 24.14 15.43
C LEU A 638 14.21 25.62 15.75
N LYS A 639 15.03 26.37 15.00
CA LYS A 639 15.13 27.83 15.11
C LYS A 639 14.67 28.46 13.82
N PHE A 640 13.73 29.38 13.94
CA PHE A 640 13.15 30.11 12.82
C PHE A 640 13.55 31.58 12.90
N LYS A 641 13.81 32.19 11.74
CA LYS A 641 14.14 33.60 11.62
C LYS A 641 13.03 34.33 10.89
N ILE A 642 12.55 35.42 11.49
CA ILE A 642 11.46 36.23 10.97
C ILE A 642 11.99 37.08 9.82
N ALA A 643 11.42 36.88 8.64
CA ALA A 643 11.61 37.67 7.44
C ALA A 643 10.53 38.76 7.32
N ALA A 644 10.69 39.65 6.35
CA ALA A 644 9.72 40.71 6.09
C ALA A 644 8.45 40.15 5.43
N GLU A 645 8.60 39.20 4.51
CA GLU A 645 7.51 38.49 3.85
C GLU A 645 7.81 36.98 3.87
N PRO A 646 6.79 36.12 4.01
CA PRO A 646 6.97 34.69 3.97
C PRO A 646 7.05 34.23 2.52
N GLU A 647 7.80 33.15 2.26
CA GLU A 647 7.73 32.50 0.95
C GLU A 647 6.45 31.66 0.86
N GLN A 648 5.66 31.88 -0.19
CA GLN A 648 4.49 31.05 -0.49
C GLN A 648 4.91 29.62 -0.86
N VAL A 649 4.03 28.68 -0.55
CA VAL A 649 4.16 27.27 -0.94
C VAL A 649 3.00 26.96 -1.87
N GLU A 650 3.30 26.87 -3.16
CA GLU A 650 2.32 26.59 -4.22
C GLU A 650 2.06 25.07 -4.30
N THR A 651 0.81 24.69 -4.55
CA THR A 651 0.42 23.31 -4.83
C THR A 651 -0.28 23.19 -6.19
N LYS A 652 -0.57 21.95 -6.63
CA LYS A 652 -1.20 21.71 -7.94
C LYS A 652 -2.70 22.04 -7.94
N ASP A 653 -3.31 22.11 -6.76
CA ASP A 653 -4.74 22.34 -6.61
C ASP A 653 -5.02 23.84 -6.62
N ASN A 654 -6.06 24.24 -7.35
CA ASN A 654 -6.42 25.64 -7.45
C ASN A 654 -7.32 26.06 -6.30
N ALA A 655 -7.11 27.27 -5.79
CA ALA A 655 -8.07 27.91 -4.90
C ALA A 655 -9.41 28.10 -5.62
N SER A 656 -10.50 28.20 -4.86
CA SER A 656 -11.83 28.48 -5.42
C SER A 656 -12.60 29.44 -4.53
N VAL A 657 -13.59 30.13 -5.10
CA VAL A 657 -14.52 30.99 -4.35
C VAL A 657 -15.92 30.47 -4.57
N LYS A 658 -16.66 30.24 -3.48
CA LYS A 658 -18.00 29.65 -3.49
C LYS A 658 -18.98 30.57 -2.79
N LEU A 659 -20.21 30.60 -3.29
CA LEU A 659 -21.32 31.23 -2.57
C LEU A 659 -21.77 30.30 -1.45
N VAL A 660 -22.03 30.86 -0.27
CA VAL A 660 -22.72 30.12 0.80
C VAL A 660 -24.21 29.99 0.46
N ASN A 661 -24.78 31.01 -0.19
CA ASN A 661 -26.18 31.03 -0.63
C ASN A 661 -26.25 31.12 -2.16
N PRO A 662 -26.48 30.00 -2.87
CA PRO A 662 -26.57 30.03 -4.34
C PRO A 662 -27.85 30.73 -4.84
N GLU A 663 -28.89 30.83 -4.00
CA GLU A 663 -30.14 31.50 -4.33
C GLU A 663 -30.04 33.04 -4.15
N PRO A 664 -30.88 33.82 -4.86
CA PRO A 664 -30.96 35.27 -4.67
C PRO A 664 -31.26 35.65 -3.22
N ILE A 665 -30.43 36.50 -2.63
CA ILE A 665 -30.64 37.00 -1.26
C ILE A 665 -31.60 38.20 -1.32
N PRO A 666 -32.78 38.14 -0.67
CA PRO A 666 -33.71 39.26 -0.65
C PRO A 666 -33.19 40.39 0.24
N ILE A 667 -33.24 41.62 -0.28
CA ILE A 667 -32.79 42.82 0.43
C ILE A 667 -33.73 44.00 0.13
N ARG A 668 -34.15 44.71 1.18
CA ARG A 668 -34.96 45.94 1.07
C ARG A 668 -34.08 47.17 0.87
N ILE A 669 -34.68 48.24 0.34
CA ILE A 669 -34.00 49.55 0.21
C ILE A 669 -33.55 50.05 1.59
N HIS A 670 -32.29 50.52 1.67
CA HIS A 670 -31.57 50.91 2.89
C HIS A 670 -31.46 49.83 3.99
N GLN A 671 -31.74 48.56 3.68
CA GLN A 671 -31.49 47.46 4.61
C GLN A 671 -30.03 47.03 4.54
N ARG A 672 -29.37 46.93 5.70
CA ARG A 672 -28.03 46.34 5.83
C ARG A 672 -28.10 44.86 6.15
N ILE A 673 -27.31 44.07 5.44
CA ILE A 673 -27.14 42.63 5.70
C ILE A 673 -25.69 42.21 5.50
N TRP A 674 -25.28 41.17 6.22
CA TRP A 674 -24.01 40.49 5.99
C TRP A 674 -24.20 39.39 4.97
N VAL A 675 -23.38 39.39 3.93
CA VAL A 675 -23.41 38.39 2.86
C VAL A 675 -22.15 37.52 2.97
N PRO A 676 -22.29 36.23 3.30
CA PRO A 676 -21.16 35.32 3.44
C PRO A 676 -20.74 34.69 2.10
N PHE A 677 -19.45 34.48 1.93
CA PHE A 677 -18.88 33.66 0.85
C PHE A 677 -17.65 32.88 1.36
N ASN A 678 -17.35 31.76 0.71
CA ASN A 678 -16.26 30.87 1.09
C ASN A 678 -15.10 30.95 0.09
N ILE A 679 -13.87 30.88 0.60
CA ILE A 679 -12.65 30.75 -0.19
C ILE A 679 -11.98 29.43 0.18
N THR A 680 -11.87 28.51 -0.77
CA THR A 680 -11.17 27.24 -0.57
C THR A 680 -9.66 27.46 -0.68
N ILE A 681 -8.93 27.08 0.37
CA ILE A 681 -7.47 27.13 0.40
C ILE A 681 -6.91 25.77 -0.03
N PRO A 682 -6.01 25.69 -1.03
CA PRO A 682 -5.43 24.44 -1.48
C PRO A 682 -4.68 23.69 -0.37
N ILE A 683 -4.84 22.37 -0.31
CA ILE A 683 -4.15 21.50 0.66
C ILE A 683 -2.63 21.63 0.47
N ASP A 684 -1.89 21.57 1.58
CA ASP A 684 -0.42 21.68 1.64
C ASP A 684 0.15 23.03 1.16
N ALA A 685 -0.69 24.06 1.00
CA ALA A 685 -0.25 25.38 0.57
C ALA A 685 -0.03 26.36 1.74
N ILE A 686 0.80 27.38 1.51
CA ILE A 686 0.87 28.59 2.35
C ILE A 686 0.66 29.78 1.42
N VAL A 687 -0.51 30.42 1.53
CA VAL A 687 -1.00 31.38 0.54
C VAL A 687 -1.36 32.70 1.18
N LYS A 688 -1.10 33.81 0.47
CA LYS A 688 -1.65 35.11 0.83
C LYS A 688 -3.04 35.23 0.22
N VAL A 689 -4.01 35.67 1.01
CA VAL A 689 -5.39 35.90 0.60
C VAL A 689 -5.69 37.39 0.69
N SER A 690 -6.12 37.97 -0.42
CA SER A 690 -6.75 39.28 -0.47
C SER A 690 -8.12 39.18 -1.14
N VAL A 691 -9.04 40.05 -0.72
CA VAL A 691 -10.42 40.01 -1.17
C VAL A 691 -10.90 41.38 -1.61
N GLU A 692 -11.75 41.38 -2.62
CA GLU A 692 -12.47 42.53 -3.13
C GLU A 692 -13.95 42.16 -3.25
N ALA A 693 -14.84 42.95 -2.66
CA ALA A 693 -16.25 42.90 -3.01
C ALA A 693 -16.63 44.16 -3.78
N LYS A 694 -17.28 43.97 -4.92
CA LYS A 694 -17.62 45.02 -5.87
C LYS A 694 -19.09 44.94 -6.27
N SER A 695 -19.75 46.07 -6.15
CA SER A 695 -21.13 46.28 -6.58
C SER A 695 -21.21 46.82 -8.01
N ILE A 696 -22.39 46.69 -8.62
CA ILE A 696 -22.70 47.29 -9.90
C ILE A 696 -22.99 48.78 -9.71
N GLN A 697 -22.37 49.59 -10.57
CA GLN A 697 -22.60 51.02 -10.65
C GLN A 697 -23.31 51.35 -11.96
N GLN A 698 -24.28 52.27 -11.90
CA GLN A 698 -24.92 52.83 -13.09
C GLN A 698 -25.19 54.31 -12.90
N LYS A 699 -24.94 55.11 -13.96
CA LYS A 699 -25.10 56.58 -13.93
C LYS A 699 -24.37 57.23 -12.73
N SER A 700 -23.16 56.75 -12.42
CA SER A 700 -22.31 57.22 -11.31
C SER A 700 -22.88 57.00 -9.89
N ARG A 701 -23.94 56.20 -9.73
CA ARG A 701 -24.52 55.79 -8.44
C ARG A 701 -24.36 54.28 -8.23
N ALA A 702 -24.07 53.88 -7.00
CA ALA A 702 -23.96 52.47 -6.64
C ALA A 702 -25.37 51.89 -6.47
N ILE A 703 -25.63 50.69 -7.00
CA ILE A 703 -26.92 50.00 -6.79
C ILE A 703 -26.93 49.31 -5.42
N ILE A 704 -25.79 48.73 -5.03
CA ILE A 704 -25.54 48.18 -3.70
C ILE A 704 -24.33 48.93 -3.13
N THR A 705 -24.40 49.42 -1.90
CA THR A 705 -23.24 49.99 -1.19
C THR A 705 -22.62 48.96 -0.27
N VAL A 706 -21.30 48.95 -0.17
CA VAL A 706 -20.51 48.06 0.68
C VAL A 706 -20.00 48.85 1.88
N HIS A 707 -20.20 48.33 3.09
CA HIS A 707 -19.92 49.04 4.33
C HIS A 707 -18.75 48.45 5.10
N ASP A 708 -18.65 47.13 5.23
CA ASP A 708 -17.61 46.50 6.03
C ASP A 708 -17.28 45.08 5.55
N LEU A 709 -16.16 44.53 6.02
CA LEU A 709 -15.70 43.18 5.69
C LEU A 709 -15.03 42.53 6.91
N LYS A 710 -15.38 41.28 7.22
CA LYS A 710 -14.78 40.52 8.33
C LYS A 710 -14.55 39.06 7.99
N LEU A 711 -13.55 38.46 8.62
CA LEU A 711 -13.27 37.03 8.58
C LEU A 711 -14.04 36.33 9.72
N VAL A 712 -14.81 35.29 9.39
CA VAL A 712 -15.82 34.71 10.31
C VAL A 712 -15.45 33.32 10.81
N SER A 713 -14.81 32.50 9.98
CA SER A 713 -14.37 31.16 10.35
C SER A 713 -13.38 30.60 9.32
N GLY A 714 -12.72 29.51 9.69
CA GLY A 714 -12.06 28.61 8.75
C GLY A 714 -12.45 27.17 9.07
N GLY A 715 -12.47 26.33 8.06
CA GLY A 715 -12.72 24.90 8.20
C GLY A 715 -11.67 24.19 9.05
N ILE A 716 -11.94 22.93 9.39
CA ILE A 716 -11.09 22.14 10.31
C ILE A 716 -9.65 22.00 9.83
N ASN A 717 -9.39 22.09 8.52
CA ASN A 717 -8.03 21.97 7.98
C ASN A 717 -7.26 23.30 7.97
N ILE A 718 -7.91 24.42 8.28
CA ILE A 718 -7.30 25.75 8.28
C ILE A 718 -6.91 26.17 9.71
N PRO A 719 -5.64 25.99 10.12
CA PRO A 719 -5.16 26.43 11.42
C PRO A 719 -5.25 27.95 11.60
N CYS A 720 -5.61 28.38 12.82
CA CYS A 720 -5.62 29.79 13.22
C CYS A 720 -6.33 30.72 12.22
N PRO A 721 -7.59 30.44 11.84
CA PRO A 721 -8.28 31.25 10.85
C PRO A 721 -8.51 32.68 11.36
N MET A 722 -8.68 32.87 12.67
CA MET A 722 -8.89 34.20 13.25
C MET A 722 -7.60 34.98 13.35
N LEU A 723 -7.60 36.18 12.76
CA LEU A 723 -6.47 37.11 12.79
C LEU A 723 -6.68 38.18 13.87
N TYR A 724 -5.64 38.40 14.66
CA TYR A 724 -5.56 39.50 15.61
C TYR A 724 -4.28 40.31 15.34
N PRO A 725 -4.40 41.62 15.05
CA PRO A 725 -5.65 42.38 14.84
C PRO A 725 -6.39 41.97 13.55
N GLN A 726 -7.70 42.29 13.48
CA GLN A 726 -8.52 42.09 12.29
C GLN A 726 -7.94 42.85 11.08
N PRO A 727 -8.13 42.35 9.84
CA PRO A 727 -7.55 42.95 8.64
C PRO A 727 -8.04 44.38 8.43
N LYS A 728 -7.15 45.24 7.94
CA LYS A 728 -7.50 46.63 7.61
C LYS A 728 -8.26 46.67 6.29
N VAL A 729 -9.47 47.22 6.34
CA VAL A 729 -10.38 47.31 5.20
C VAL A 729 -10.26 48.68 4.53
N GLN A 730 -10.16 48.70 3.20
CA GLN A 730 -10.18 49.90 2.38
C GLN A 730 -11.53 50.00 1.67
N LYS A 731 -12.16 51.18 1.75
CA LYS A 731 -13.47 51.46 1.13
C LYS A 731 -13.28 52.48 0.03
N ILE A 732 -13.75 52.18 -1.17
CA ILE A 732 -13.52 52.96 -2.38
C ILE A 732 -14.88 53.29 -3.01
N ALA A 733 -15.04 54.56 -3.40
CA ALA A 733 -16.15 55.02 -4.24
C ALA A 733 -15.61 55.22 -5.67
N SER A 734 -16.09 54.43 -6.62
CA SER A 734 -15.65 54.49 -8.02
C SER A 734 -16.31 55.64 -8.81
N GLY A 735 -17.39 56.22 -8.28
CA GLY A 735 -18.11 57.35 -8.87
C GLY A 735 -17.81 58.69 -8.21
N SER A 736 -18.44 59.75 -8.73
CA SER A 736 -18.43 61.08 -8.12
C SER A 736 -19.40 61.21 -6.93
N THR A 737 -19.63 60.12 -6.20
CA THR A 737 -20.54 60.05 -5.04
C THR A 737 -19.77 59.57 -3.81
N THR A 738 -20.38 59.70 -2.63
CA THR A 738 -19.83 59.17 -1.37
C THR A 738 -20.20 57.71 -1.12
N GLN A 739 -20.94 57.10 -2.04
CA GLN A 739 -21.37 55.71 -1.97
C GLN A 739 -20.18 54.80 -2.27
N THR A 740 -19.79 54.00 -1.28
CA THR A 740 -18.74 52.99 -1.42
C THR A 740 -19.32 51.78 -2.15
N ASP A 741 -18.79 51.48 -3.33
CA ASP A 741 -19.21 50.36 -4.18
C ASP A 741 -18.13 49.28 -4.29
N ILE A 742 -16.92 49.57 -3.79
CA ILE A 742 -15.81 48.63 -3.73
C ILE A 742 -15.24 48.62 -2.32
N ILE A 743 -15.02 47.42 -1.79
CA ILE A 743 -14.35 47.18 -0.51
C ILE A 743 -13.25 46.16 -0.72
N THR A 744 -12.04 46.46 -0.26
CA THR A 744 -10.87 45.58 -0.39
C THR A 744 -10.20 45.36 0.94
N ALA A 745 -9.67 44.16 1.16
CA ALA A 745 -8.92 43.82 2.36
C ALA A 745 -7.82 42.79 2.03
N ASP A 746 -6.60 43.06 2.50
CA ASP A 746 -5.58 42.04 2.62
C ASP A 746 -5.87 41.23 3.88
N ILE A 747 -6.37 40.01 3.71
CA ILE A 747 -6.79 39.17 4.83
C ILE A 747 -5.55 38.64 5.55
N GLY A 748 -4.59 38.05 4.84
CA GLY A 748 -3.35 37.59 5.47
C GLY A 748 -2.84 36.30 4.84
N TYR A 749 -2.04 35.55 5.60
CA TYR A 749 -1.49 34.26 5.17
C TYR A 749 -2.20 33.11 5.86
N PHE A 750 -2.57 32.10 5.06
CA PHE A 750 -3.25 30.90 5.55
C PHE A 750 -2.55 29.67 5.01
N THR A 751 -2.70 28.57 5.74
CA THR A 751 -2.27 27.25 5.29
C THR A 751 -3.42 26.28 5.42
N ASN A 752 -3.42 25.22 4.61
CA ASN A 752 -4.36 24.12 4.74
C ASN A 752 -3.55 22.85 5.05
N LEU A 753 -3.74 22.31 6.26
CA LEU A 753 -3.05 21.11 6.71
C LEU A 753 -3.64 19.82 6.17
N GLY A 754 -4.78 19.83 5.48
CA GLY A 754 -5.43 18.67 4.86
C GLY A 754 -5.66 17.46 5.77
N LEU A 755 -5.78 17.67 7.09
CA LEU A 755 -5.83 16.59 8.07
C LEU A 755 -7.02 15.66 7.82
N SER A 756 -8.22 16.21 7.56
CA SER A 756 -9.42 15.40 7.31
C SER A 756 -9.31 14.56 6.03
N HIS A 757 -8.66 15.09 4.98
CA HIS A 757 -8.38 14.34 3.74
C HIS A 757 -7.45 13.15 3.98
N LYS A 758 -6.40 13.33 4.79
CA LYS A 758 -5.47 12.23 5.11
C LYS A 758 -6.10 11.15 5.98
N MET A 759 -7.19 11.47 6.66
CA MET A 759 -7.96 10.53 7.47
C MET A 759 -9.16 9.91 6.72
N ASN A 760 -9.37 10.25 5.44
CA ASN A 760 -10.57 9.89 4.68
C ASN A 760 -11.89 10.30 5.38
N MET A 761 -11.87 11.45 6.05
CA MET A 761 -13.01 12.04 6.75
C MET A 761 -13.32 13.46 6.25
N ALA A 762 -12.84 13.82 5.07
CA ALA A 762 -13.04 15.15 4.52
C ALA A 762 -14.53 15.40 4.25
N GLU A 763 -15.03 16.50 4.81
CA GLU A 763 -16.38 17.00 4.56
C GLU A 763 -16.33 18.32 3.79
N GLU A 764 -17.46 18.72 3.21
CA GLU A 764 -17.57 20.01 2.53
C GLU A 764 -17.42 21.16 3.54
N GLY A 765 -16.54 22.11 3.24
CA GLY A 765 -16.23 23.26 4.11
C GLY A 765 -14.98 23.09 4.98
N ASP A 766 -14.41 21.88 5.06
CA ASP A 766 -13.19 21.62 5.84
C ASP A 766 -11.98 22.47 5.41
N ASP A 767 -11.95 22.84 4.12
CA ASP A 767 -10.88 23.59 3.46
C ASP A 767 -11.23 25.06 3.17
N ASP A 768 -12.38 25.54 3.69
CA ASP A 768 -12.92 26.85 3.33
C ASP A 768 -12.66 27.90 4.42
N LEU A 769 -12.23 29.10 4.02
CA LEU A 769 -12.30 30.33 4.81
C LEU A 769 -13.64 31.03 4.54
N THR A 770 -14.38 31.38 5.59
CA THR A 770 -15.66 32.10 5.46
C THR A 770 -15.46 33.58 5.76
N ILE A 771 -15.85 34.41 4.79
CA ILE A 771 -15.76 35.87 4.87
C ILE A 771 -17.17 36.45 4.71
N GLU A 772 -17.47 37.50 5.46
CA GLU A 772 -18.73 38.23 5.36
C GLU A 772 -18.48 39.68 4.94
N VAL A 773 -19.35 40.19 4.05
CA VAL A 773 -19.36 41.59 3.60
C VAL A 773 -20.68 42.23 3.97
N GLU A 774 -20.64 43.37 4.65
CA GLU A 774 -21.83 44.14 4.99
C GLU A 774 -22.21 45.01 3.79
N VAL A 775 -23.45 44.83 3.32
CA VAL A 775 -23.97 45.55 2.15
C VAL A 775 -25.33 46.19 2.43
N GLU A 776 -25.64 47.25 1.71
CA GLU A 776 -26.91 47.98 1.76
C GLU A 776 -27.45 48.19 0.34
N MET A 777 -28.75 47.95 0.11
CA MET A 777 -29.38 48.22 -1.19
C MET A 777 -29.74 49.70 -1.29
N SER A 778 -29.28 50.40 -2.33
CA SER A 778 -29.61 51.82 -2.52
C SER A 778 -30.98 52.01 -3.19
N ASP A 779 -31.58 53.18 -3.02
CA ASP A 779 -32.79 53.57 -3.74
C ASP A 779 -32.46 54.06 -5.17
N HIS A 780 -31.78 53.21 -5.93
CA HIS A 780 -31.44 53.49 -7.31
C HIS A 780 -32.68 53.40 -8.22
N PRO A 781 -32.85 54.25 -9.25
CA PRO A 781 -33.99 54.18 -10.18
C PRO A 781 -34.16 52.88 -10.99
N LEU A 782 -33.31 51.87 -10.76
CA LEU A 782 -33.36 50.57 -11.42
C LEU A 782 -33.73 49.44 -10.46
N THR A 783 -33.78 49.71 -9.15
CA THR A 783 -34.09 48.71 -8.12
C THR A 783 -35.59 48.49 -8.01
N ASP A 784 -36.27 48.16 -9.10
CA ASP A 784 -37.69 47.76 -9.04
C ASP A 784 -37.85 46.45 -8.24
N HIS A 785 -39.03 46.20 -7.69
CA HIS A 785 -39.31 44.95 -6.97
C HIS A 785 -39.00 43.72 -7.84
N LYS A 786 -38.34 42.71 -7.25
CA LYS A 786 -37.87 41.46 -7.87
C LYS A 786 -36.78 41.63 -8.93
N LYS A 787 -36.21 42.83 -9.08
CA LYS A 787 -34.97 43.00 -9.86
C LYS A 787 -33.83 42.33 -9.12
N VAL A 788 -32.96 41.66 -9.88
CA VAL A 788 -31.76 41.01 -9.35
C VAL A 788 -30.53 41.79 -9.79
N PHE A 789 -29.65 42.08 -8.83
CA PHE A 789 -28.34 42.69 -9.06
C PHE A 789 -27.26 41.81 -8.48
N ASN A 790 -26.13 41.71 -9.17
CA ASN A 790 -25.04 40.86 -8.73
C ASN A 790 -24.04 41.66 -7.89
N LEU A 791 -23.73 41.13 -6.71
CA LEU A 791 -22.58 41.53 -5.92
C LEU A 791 -21.41 40.61 -6.29
N THR A 792 -20.34 41.17 -6.83
CA THR A 792 -19.17 40.39 -7.26
C THR A 792 -18.19 40.26 -6.10
N PHE A 793 -17.87 39.04 -5.71
CA PHE A 793 -16.76 38.74 -4.81
C PHE A 793 -15.57 38.27 -5.64
N LYS A 794 -14.40 38.84 -5.36
CA LYS A 794 -13.13 38.39 -5.91
C LYS A 794 -12.19 38.05 -4.77
N ALA A 795 -11.52 36.91 -4.91
CA ALA A 795 -10.39 36.57 -4.08
C ALA A 795 -9.15 36.45 -4.96
N GLU A 796 -8.06 37.05 -4.51
CA GLU A 796 -6.73 36.79 -5.02
C GLU A 796 -6.03 35.89 -4.00
N VAL A 797 -5.81 34.65 -4.42
CA VAL A 797 -5.10 33.63 -3.65
C VAL A 797 -3.86 33.30 -4.47
N GLU A 798 -2.68 33.62 -3.92
CA GLU A 798 -1.40 33.55 -4.64
C GLU A 798 -1.35 34.45 -5.90
N ARG A 799 -1.48 33.87 -7.10
CA ARG A 799 -1.57 34.54 -8.41
C ARG A 799 -2.91 34.32 -9.10
N SER A 800 -3.77 33.50 -8.50
CA SER A 800 -5.06 33.14 -9.05
C SER A 800 -6.09 34.16 -8.60
N LYS A 801 -6.70 34.84 -9.58
CA LYS A 801 -7.83 35.75 -9.35
C LYS A 801 -9.10 35.01 -9.70
N ILE A 802 -9.90 34.76 -8.68
CA ILE A 802 -11.13 33.98 -8.80
C ILE A 802 -12.28 34.90 -8.43
N GLU A 803 -13.36 34.84 -9.20
CA GLU A 803 -14.55 35.66 -8.97
C GLU A 803 -15.82 34.83 -8.94
N VAL A 804 -16.78 35.28 -8.13
CA VAL A 804 -18.13 34.74 -8.06
C VAL A 804 -19.12 35.88 -7.89
N GLN A 805 -20.36 35.68 -8.32
CA GLN A 805 -21.40 36.69 -8.31
C GLN A 805 -22.58 36.22 -7.46
N GLN A 806 -22.83 36.90 -6.34
CA GLN A 806 -24.00 36.67 -5.51
C GLN A 806 -25.19 37.46 -6.07
N PRO A 807 -26.27 36.80 -6.51
CA PRO A 807 -27.51 37.50 -6.86
C PRO A 807 -28.18 38.08 -5.61
N MET A 808 -28.56 39.35 -5.69
CA MET A 808 -29.31 40.09 -4.66
C MET A 808 -30.66 40.51 -5.25
N GLU A 809 -31.76 40.03 -4.66
CA GLU A 809 -33.12 40.36 -5.12
C GLU A 809 -33.67 41.55 -4.34
N VAL A 810 -34.14 42.56 -5.08
CA VAL A 810 -34.74 43.75 -4.48
C VAL A 810 -36.16 43.47 -3.99
N ILE A 811 -36.39 43.70 -2.71
CA ILE A 811 -37.72 43.69 -2.12
C ILE A 811 -38.21 45.14 -1.97
N ARG A 812 -39.27 45.49 -2.70
CA ARG A 812 -40.06 46.67 -2.42
C ARG A 812 -41.49 46.29 -2.08
N ASP A 813 -41.98 46.79 -0.96
CA ASP A 813 -43.35 46.51 -0.47
C ASP A 813 -44.22 47.77 -0.43
N GLY A 814 -43.70 48.91 -0.88
CA GLY A 814 -44.42 50.19 -0.93
C GLY A 814 -44.44 50.93 0.40
N THR A 815 -43.72 50.41 1.41
CA THR A 815 -43.57 51.07 2.72
C THR A 815 -42.36 51.99 2.80
N GLU A 816 -41.54 52.04 1.73
CA GLU A 816 -40.33 52.84 1.65
C GLU A 816 -40.65 54.34 1.75
N ARG A 817 -39.95 55.06 2.63
CA ARG A 817 -40.14 56.50 2.87
C ARG A 817 -38.81 57.21 2.90
N ALA A 818 -38.71 58.29 2.14
CA ALA A 818 -37.58 59.21 2.23
C ALA A 818 -37.75 60.04 3.51
N ASP A 819 -36.72 60.04 4.34
CA ASP A 819 -36.70 60.80 5.59
C ASP A 819 -35.39 61.60 5.65
N LEU A 820 -35.52 62.91 5.84
CA LEU A 820 -34.42 63.86 5.74
C LEU A 820 -34.36 64.74 6.99
N ASP A 821 -33.13 64.90 7.49
CA ASP A 821 -32.78 65.96 8.42
C ASP A 821 -32.16 67.13 7.63
N VAL A 822 -32.77 68.31 7.77
CA VAL A 822 -32.27 69.55 7.19
C VAL A 822 -31.79 70.45 8.32
N LYS A 823 -30.50 70.76 8.30
CA LYS A 823 -29.87 71.70 9.22
C LYS A 823 -29.49 72.97 8.48
N VAL A 824 -29.93 74.11 8.99
CA VAL A 824 -29.60 75.42 8.43
C VAL A 824 -28.75 76.17 9.43
N LEU A 825 -27.57 76.60 9.01
CA LEU A 825 -26.61 77.35 9.81
C LEU A 825 -26.38 78.71 9.20
N VAL A 826 -26.51 79.76 10.02
CA VAL A 826 -26.21 81.14 9.67
C VAL A 826 -25.29 81.70 10.76
N ASP A 827 -24.28 82.47 10.37
CA ASP A 827 -23.43 83.17 11.34
C ASP A 827 -24.25 84.24 12.06
N ASN A 828 -24.64 83.95 13.30
CA ASN A 828 -25.44 84.82 14.14
C ASN A 828 -24.63 85.75 15.05
N LYS A 829 -23.29 85.76 14.90
CA LYS A 829 -22.41 86.58 15.74
C LYS A 829 -22.38 88.06 15.35
N LYS A 830 -22.97 88.43 14.21
CA LYS A 830 -23.09 89.81 13.74
C LYS A 830 -24.54 90.13 13.36
N ALA A 831 -24.96 91.36 13.64
CA ALA A 831 -26.23 91.87 13.14
C ALA A 831 -26.08 92.23 11.64
N TYR A 832 -27.00 91.77 10.81
CA TYR A 832 -27.05 92.07 9.38
C TYR A 832 -27.92 93.30 9.12
N GLN A 833 -27.47 94.17 8.22
CA GLN A 833 -28.21 95.36 7.75
C GLN A 833 -28.89 95.10 6.41
N SER A 834 -29.87 95.95 6.07
CA SER A 834 -30.54 95.88 4.77
C SER A 834 -29.52 96.06 3.63
N GLY A 835 -29.43 95.06 2.74
CA GLY A 835 -28.47 95.03 1.65
C GLY A 835 -27.22 94.17 1.90
N ASP A 836 -27.03 93.64 3.12
CA ASP A 836 -25.93 92.74 3.43
C ASP A 836 -26.12 91.36 2.78
N HIS A 837 -25.01 90.76 2.35
CA HIS A 837 -24.98 89.36 1.90
C HIS A 837 -24.81 88.42 3.09
N ILE A 838 -25.76 87.48 3.25
CA ILE A 838 -25.76 86.47 4.32
C ILE A 838 -25.30 85.13 3.74
N ASN A 839 -24.24 84.55 4.29
CA ASN A 839 -23.82 83.20 3.95
C ASN A 839 -24.63 82.20 4.77
N VAL A 840 -25.43 81.38 4.10
CA VAL A 840 -26.24 80.32 4.69
C VAL A 840 -25.63 78.98 4.32
N THR A 841 -25.30 78.17 5.31
CA THR A 841 -24.88 76.78 5.10
C THR A 841 -26.06 75.88 5.38
N VAL A 842 -26.55 75.18 4.35
CA VAL A 842 -27.59 74.16 4.49
C VAL A 842 -26.94 72.78 4.40
N THR A 843 -27.20 71.95 5.39
CA THR A 843 -26.81 70.54 5.40
C THR A 843 -28.07 69.69 5.33
N VAL A 844 -28.11 68.78 4.36
CA VAL A 844 -29.21 67.85 4.16
C VAL A 844 -28.65 66.46 4.28
N VAL A 845 -29.19 65.68 5.21
CA VAL A 845 -28.76 64.29 5.42
C VAL A 845 -29.98 63.40 5.55
N HIS A 846 -29.83 62.14 5.16
CA HIS A 846 -30.83 61.12 5.47
C HIS A 846 -30.86 60.84 6.96
N THR A 847 -32.06 60.65 7.51
CA THR A 847 -32.18 60.06 8.85
C THR A 847 -31.80 58.58 8.81
N ALA A 848 -31.48 58.00 9.97
CA ALA A 848 -31.22 56.57 10.06
C ALA A 848 -32.46 55.71 9.76
N GLN A 849 -33.66 56.32 9.74
CA GLN A 849 -34.94 55.67 9.47
C GLN A 849 -35.37 55.81 7.99
N SER A 850 -34.64 56.58 7.18
CA SER A 850 -34.92 56.74 5.76
C SER A 850 -34.80 55.40 5.03
N THR A 851 -35.87 55.01 4.35
CA THR A 851 -35.97 53.76 3.56
C THR A 851 -36.19 54.02 2.07
N ALA A 852 -36.14 55.29 1.65
CA ALA A 852 -36.08 55.72 0.25
C ALA A 852 -35.19 56.96 0.09
N GLU A 853 -34.82 57.29 -1.15
CA GLU A 853 -34.17 58.53 -1.54
C GLU A 853 -35.20 59.55 -2.06
N PRO A 854 -35.09 60.84 -1.68
CA PRO A 854 -36.00 61.86 -2.19
C PRO A 854 -35.68 62.19 -3.66
N ILE A 855 -36.71 62.21 -4.51
CA ILE A 855 -36.58 62.68 -5.90
C ILE A 855 -36.98 64.16 -5.94
N ASN A 856 -36.11 65.01 -6.49
CA ASN A 856 -36.33 66.47 -6.61
C ASN A 856 -36.60 67.20 -5.27
N ALA A 857 -35.84 66.84 -4.22
CA ALA A 857 -35.88 67.55 -2.95
C ALA A 857 -35.65 69.06 -3.19
N THR A 858 -36.67 69.87 -2.90
CA THR A 858 -36.59 71.32 -3.04
C THR A 858 -36.57 71.92 -1.65
N ILE A 859 -35.46 72.57 -1.29
CA ILE A 859 -35.38 73.35 -0.07
C ILE A 859 -35.73 74.79 -0.41
N ARG A 860 -36.86 75.26 0.12
CA ARG A 860 -37.27 76.66 0.00
C ARG A 860 -36.99 77.35 1.33
N LEU A 861 -35.94 78.16 1.34
CA LEU A 861 -35.64 79.02 2.48
C LEU A 861 -36.38 80.34 2.30
N TYR A 862 -37.36 80.60 3.18
CA TYR A 862 -37.99 81.91 3.28
C TYR A 862 -37.36 82.67 4.43
N LEU A 863 -36.59 83.71 4.12
CA LEU A 863 -35.97 84.59 5.11
C LEU A 863 -36.87 85.83 5.29
N PRO A 864 -37.45 86.06 6.48
CA PRO A 864 -38.16 87.31 6.73
C PRO A 864 -37.21 88.52 6.65
N PRO A 865 -37.74 89.74 6.42
CA PRO A 865 -36.94 90.96 6.30
C PRO A 865 -36.17 91.35 7.57
N TYR A 866 -36.50 90.76 8.73
CA TYR A 866 -35.81 90.95 10.00
C TYR A 866 -35.73 89.61 10.74
N VAL A 867 -34.52 89.12 11.05
CA VAL A 867 -34.31 87.84 11.74
C VAL A 867 -33.13 87.94 12.71
N VAL A 868 -33.30 87.40 13.92
CA VAL A 868 -32.18 86.99 14.78
C VAL A 868 -31.95 85.50 14.50
N TYR A 869 -30.76 85.13 14.04
CA TYR A 869 -30.47 83.75 13.64
C TYR A 869 -30.07 82.91 14.86
N ASP A 870 -30.66 81.72 15.01
CA ASP A 870 -30.15 80.64 15.86
C ASP A 870 -30.01 79.37 15.00
N SER A 871 -29.26 78.36 15.45
CA SER A 871 -29.11 77.10 14.72
C SER A 871 -30.36 76.23 14.89
N SER A 872 -31.00 75.83 13.79
CA SER A 872 -32.20 74.98 13.80
C SER A 872 -31.96 73.67 13.03
N ILE A 873 -32.47 72.56 13.57
CA ILE A 873 -32.49 71.24 12.93
C ILE A 873 -33.96 70.85 12.72
N TYR A 874 -34.33 70.50 11.49
CA TYR A 874 -35.68 70.10 11.12
C TYR A 874 -35.67 68.65 10.61
N ASN A 875 -36.58 67.83 11.12
CA ASN A 875 -36.72 66.42 10.74
C ASN A 875 -38.04 66.24 9.95
N ASN A 876 -37.96 65.65 8.76
CA ASN A 876 -39.10 65.27 7.92
C ASN A 876 -40.17 66.37 7.71
N ALA A 877 -39.76 67.53 7.19
CA ALA A 877 -40.65 68.64 6.89
C ALA A 877 -41.55 68.37 5.65
N THR A 878 -42.50 67.45 5.78
CA THR A 878 -43.62 67.30 4.84
C THR A 878 -44.95 67.18 5.56
N VAL A 879 -45.34 68.22 6.31
CA VAL A 879 -46.73 68.67 6.40
C VAL A 879 -46.72 70.19 6.49
N ASP A 880 -47.55 70.82 5.65
CA ASP A 880 -47.88 72.23 5.57
C ASP A 880 -47.94 72.90 6.96
N GLY A 881 -46.86 73.59 7.33
CA GLY A 881 -46.83 74.49 8.46
C GLY A 881 -46.21 75.78 7.96
N THR A 882 -47.03 76.77 7.61
CA THR A 882 -46.55 78.15 7.57
C THR A 882 -45.80 78.40 8.88
N VAL A 883 -44.50 78.73 8.78
CA VAL A 883 -43.77 79.36 9.87
C VAL A 883 -44.61 80.54 10.32
N LYS A 884 -45.25 80.42 11.49
CA LYS A 884 -46.07 81.50 12.03
C LYS A 884 -45.14 82.45 12.73
N PHE A 885 -44.93 83.60 12.10
CA PHE A 885 -44.30 84.73 12.75
C PHE A 885 -45.09 85.03 14.04
N ASN A 886 -44.47 84.89 15.20
CA ASN A 886 -45.08 85.34 16.45
C ASN A 886 -44.86 86.86 16.56
N PRO A 887 -45.91 87.68 16.33
CA PRO A 887 -45.74 89.13 16.31
C PRO A 887 -45.39 89.72 17.68
N GLU A 888 -45.50 88.94 18.76
CA GLU A 888 -45.21 89.43 20.12
C GLU A 888 -43.71 89.41 20.47
N PHE A 889 -42.88 88.59 19.80
CA PHE A 889 -41.48 88.41 20.22
C PHE A 889 -40.43 88.47 19.09
N GLY A 890 -40.83 88.66 17.83
CA GLY A 890 -39.86 88.91 16.74
C GLY A 890 -38.84 87.79 16.52
N GLY A 891 -39.24 86.53 16.71
CA GLY A 891 -38.43 85.34 16.49
C GLY A 891 -39.19 84.23 15.75
N LEU A 892 -38.43 83.33 15.12
CA LEU A 892 -38.92 82.11 14.45
C LEU A 892 -39.21 81.03 15.49
N ASP A 893 -40.36 80.35 15.39
CA ASP A 893 -40.63 79.06 16.04
C ASP A 893 -40.81 78.02 14.93
#